data_AF-A0A958X6L5-F1
#
_entry.id   AF-A0A958X6L5-F1
#
_cell.length_a   1.000
_cell.length_b   1.000
_cell.length_c   1.000
_cell.angle_alpha   90.00
_cell.angle_beta   90.00
_cell.angle_gamma   90.00
#
_symmetry.space_group_name_H-M   'P 1'
#
loop_
_entity.id
_entity.type
_entity.pdbx_description
1 polymer ?
#
loop_
_entity_poly.entity_id
_entity_poly.type
_entity_poly.pdbx_seq_one_letter_code
_entity_poly.pdbx_strand_id
1 'polypeptide(L)'
;KILNDAILQSGQSVNVSFEDNTFFGFQSRSMIGARFDYDVSKDLTIGATFLNLFERPLTQKVNFGDDPINNKVYGADFSFSKDAPWLTKLVDALPLIETKEASSISAQAEVAVLQPGHNRAINQGKDKGGVVYLDDFEGSTANLPLTAQSNQWVIASTPQGDLDLFPESALSNTSLSLGANRAGLSWYVADPSARDASDGNDPYTRLIQYQDIFPNRQLTPFEQSSLRPLDVTIYPRQRGPYNFETFDGYPGFTKGLSISGELNEPNTRWAGFMRELTTNDFEAANIEFIEFWMLNPYMDKTDSSPVSDDGTIYIDLGSVSEDIMRDSRQFFENGLPTPSNPNATDDSPWGRVPIEAPVVNAFDNQEANRVLQDLGLDGLSDADEKTFFADWYNQIQASPLAQNIKNEITDDPSNDNFVYFRDERFNGLNPGLLERYRRFNNQQGNSPVNQSSNLNPSATNYPDQEDLNRDRSLNENESYFRYKIHLAKTFGNGQEVIDENAPELRDLITNTVTYSENGRDYVWYRFRVPLDLQDREKIGGIEDFRSVRFVRMFWKGFTERTTFRFATLELGRNQWRRYFQPLPNIDPGQSSVCDVGFDPNVPFSVNAVSIEENSARLPFNYTIPFGIQLEQSVGAFSDILQNEQSLAMNVCALTY
;
A
#
# COMPACT_ATOMS: atom_id res chain seq x y z
N LYS A 1 38.47 -34.55 -1.83
CA LYS A 1 38.61 -36.01 -2.10
C LYS A 1 39.52 -36.60 -1.04
N ILE A 2 39.04 -37.56 -0.25
CA ILE A 2 39.84 -38.23 0.80
C ILE A 2 40.56 -39.42 0.17
N LEU A 3 41.87 -39.55 0.38
CA LEU A 3 42.71 -40.61 -0.22
C LEU A 3 43.14 -41.69 0.78
N ASN A 4 42.79 -41.54 2.06
CA ASN A 4 43.15 -42.46 3.11
C ASN A 4 42.03 -43.48 3.34
N ASP A 5 42.25 -44.72 2.88
CA ASP A 5 41.28 -45.82 2.97
C ASP A 5 40.87 -46.17 4.40
N ALA A 6 41.76 -46.00 5.38
CA ALA A 6 41.45 -46.27 6.78
C ALA A 6 40.42 -45.27 7.34
N ILE A 7 40.54 -43.99 6.98
CA ILE A 7 39.56 -42.96 7.37
C ILE A 7 38.23 -43.20 6.66
N LEU A 8 38.26 -43.54 5.36
CA LEU A 8 37.07 -43.87 4.58
C LEU A 8 36.29 -45.07 5.15
N GLN A 9 36.99 -46.10 5.64
CA GLN A 9 36.38 -47.30 6.22
C GLN A 9 35.92 -47.12 7.67
N SER A 10 36.45 -46.11 8.38
CA SER A 10 36.19 -45.92 9.81
C SER A 10 34.83 -45.29 10.15
N GLY A 11 34.11 -44.71 9.17
CA GLY A 11 32.84 -44.02 9.39
C GLY A 11 32.94 -42.75 10.27
N GLN A 12 34.15 -42.26 10.54
CA GLN A 12 34.37 -41.05 11.34
C GLN A 12 33.86 -39.80 10.63
N SER A 13 33.32 -38.84 11.38
CA SER A 13 32.94 -37.53 10.85
C SER A 13 34.19 -36.72 10.49
N VAL A 14 34.34 -36.38 9.21
CA VAL A 14 35.43 -35.53 8.74
C VAL A 14 34.92 -34.11 8.58
N ASN A 15 35.40 -33.21 9.45
CA ASN A 15 35.14 -31.78 9.33
C ASN A 15 36.16 -31.15 8.36
N VAL A 16 35.65 -30.46 7.35
CA VAL A 16 36.47 -29.74 6.36
C VAL A 16 36.18 -28.26 6.49
N SER A 17 37.14 -27.50 7.00
CA SER A 17 37.11 -26.03 6.95
C SER A 17 37.78 -25.59 5.65
N PHE A 18 37.12 -24.71 4.90
CA PHE A 18 37.67 -24.10 3.70
C PHE A 18 37.41 -22.59 3.75
N GLU A 19 38.34 -21.83 3.17
CA GLU A 19 38.13 -20.41 2.93
C GLU A 19 37.32 -20.27 1.65
N ASP A 20 36.13 -19.68 1.76
CA ASP A 20 35.34 -19.29 0.60
C ASP A 20 35.54 -17.80 0.35
N ASN A 21 35.91 -17.45 -0.87
CA ASN A 21 35.98 -16.05 -1.29
C ASN A 21 34.60 -15.65 -1.80
N THR A 22 33.63 -15.60 -0.88
CA THR A 22 32.27 -15.19 -1.21
C THR A 22 32.30 -13.77 -1.76
N PHE A 23 32.00 -13.63 -3.06
CA PHE A 23 32.07 -12.36 -3.80
C PHE A 23 31.11 -11.27 -3.28
N PHE A 24 30.19 -11.64 -2.38
CA PHE A 24 29.16 -10.77 -1.79
C PHE A 24 29.25 -10.79 -0.25
N GLY A 25 30.37 -10.31 0.31
CA GLY A 25 30.46 -9.96 1.73
C GLY A 25 30.25 -8.46 1.91
N PHE A 26 29.16 -8.06 2.58
CA PHE A 26 28.82 -6.64 2.79
C PHE A 26 29.67 -5.95 3.86
N GLN A 27 30.27 -6.72 4.78
CA GLN A 27 31.12 -6.18 5.84
C GLN A 27 32.59 -6.21 5.43
N SER A 28 33.28 -5.07 5.55
CA SER A 28 34.72 -5.04 5.28
C SER A 28 35.48 -5.72 6.40
N ARG A 29 36.23 -6.78 6.07
CA ARG A 29 37.10 -7.52 6.99
C ARG A 29 38.55 -7.08 6.81
N SER A 30 39.27 -6.88 7.90
CA SER A 30 40.68 -6.52 7.88
C SER A 30 41.44 -7.40 8.85
N MET A 31 42.39 -8.15 8.33
CA MET A 31 43.27 -9.04 9.09
C MET A 31 44.67 -8.46 9.06
N ILE A 32 45.15 -8.00 10.20
CA ILE A 32 46.52 -7.50 10.38
C ILE A 32 47.22 -8.45 11.32
N GLY A 33 48.37 -8.97 10.91
CA GLY A 33 49.14 -9.85 11.77
C GLY A 33 50.63 -9.71 11.52
N ALA A 34 51.41 -10.21 12.47
CA ALA A 34 52.84 -10.36 12.37
C ALA A 34 53.21 -11.73 12.93
N ARG A 35 54.09 -12.43 12.22
CA ARG A 35 54.69 -13.68 12.68
C ARG A 35 56.20 -13.47 12.82
N PHE A 36 56.75 -13.89 13.95
CA PHE A 36 58.16 -13.83 14.27
C PHE A 36 58.66 -15.25 14.46
N ASP A 37 59.51 -15.72 13.56
CA ASP A 37 60.16 -17.01 13.66
C ASP A 37 61.62 -16.80 14.06
N TYR A 38 62.06 -17.48 15.11
CA TYR A 38 63.43 -17.45 15.59
C TYR A 38 64.03 -18.86 15.55
N ASP A 39 64.99 -19.05 14.66
CA ASP A 39 65.75 -20.29 14.53
C ASP A 39 66.84 -20.33 15.60
N VAL A 40 66.56 -21.00 16.71
CA VAL A 40 67.51 -21.20 17.81
C VAL A 40 68.66 -22.11 17.36
N SER A 41 68.35 -23.11 16.52
CA SER A 41 69.33 -24.02 15.91
C SER A 41 68.77 -24.62 14.62
N LYS A 42 69.56 -25.44 13.91
CA LYS A 42 69.09 -26.19 12.73
C LYS A 42 67.92 -27.14 13.02
N ASP A 43 67.76 -27.53 14.28
CA ASP A 43 66.79 -28.53 14.71
C ASP A 43 65.65 -27.92 15.53
N LEU A 44 65.69 -26.61 15.84
CA LEU A 44 64.77 -25.95 16.77
C LEU A 44 64.39 -24.54 16.31
N THR A 45 63.09 -24.33 16.13
CA THR A 45 62.48 -23.02 15.82
C THR A 45 61.42 -22.68 16.86
N ILE A 46 61.38 -21.41 17.25
CA ILE A 46 60.34 -20.84 18.11
C ILE A 46 59.60 -19.76 17.33
N GLY A 47 58.29 -19.89 17.22
CA GLY A 47 57.40 -18.94 16.57
C GLY A 47 56.61 -18.12 17.60
N ALA A 48 56.39 -16.85 17.30
CA ALA A 48 55.38 -16.01 17.95
C ALA A 48 54.49 -15.38 16.88
N THR A 49 53.18 -15.49 17.04
CA THR A 49 52.19 -14.96 16.10
C THR A 49 51.31 -13.96 16.82
N PHE A 50 51.12 -12.78 16.23
CA PHE A 50 50.07 -11.85 16.60
C PHE A 50 49.14 -11.67 15.40
N LEU A 51 47.85 -11.78 15.64
CA LEU A 51 46.81 -11.51 14.66
C LEU A 51 45.75 -10.60 15.27
N ASN A 52 45.26 -9.64 14.50
CA ASN A 52 44.07 -8.87 14.79
C ASN A 52 43.15 -8.93 13.58
N LEU A 53 42.03 -9.62 13.73
CA LEU A 53 40.95 -9.67 12.75
C LEU A 53 39.83 -8.75 13.22
N PHE A 54 39.56 -7.68 12.47
CA PHE A 54 38.47 -6.78 12.77
C PHE A 54 37.55 -6.60 11.56
N GLU A 55 36.26 -6.52 11.86
CA GLU A 55 35.20 -6.25 10.89
C GLU A 55 34.64 -4.86 11.15
N ARG A 56 34.34 -4.13 10.08
CA ARG A 56 33.66 -2.84 10.19
C ARG A 56 32.22 -3.01 9.73
N PRO A 57 31.23 -2.71 10.59
CA PRO A 57 29.84 -2.75 10.18
C PRO A 57 29.56 -1.58 9.22
N LEU A 58 28.54 -1.73 8.39
CA LEU A 58 28.10 -0.66 7.50
C LEU A 58 27.48 0.49 8.29
N THR A 59 26.81 0.16 9.38
CA THR A 59 26.09 1.10 10.24
C THR A 59 26.34 0.80 11.71
N GLN A 60 25.90 1.72 12.59
CA GLN A 60 26.05 1.59 14.04
C GLN A 60 24.91 0.81 14.71
N LYS A 61 23.81 0.58 13.99
CA LYS A 61 22.72 -0.32 14.37
C LYS A 61 22.99 -1.66 13.71
N VAL A 62 23.29 -2.67 14.52
CA VAL A 62 23.60 -4.01 14.02
C VAL A 62 22.68 -5.01 14.67
N ASN A 63 22.03 -5.82 13.85
CA ASN A 63 21.14 -6.88 14.30
C ASN A 63 21.91 -8.10 14.81
N PHE A 64 21.27 -8.86 15.67
CA PHE A 64 21.82 -10.09 16.21
C PHE A 64 22.18 -11.09 15.09
N GLY A 65 23.43 -11.56 15.10
CA GLY A 65 23.99 -12.46 14.07
C GLY A 65 24.89 -11.75 13.05
N ASP A 66 24.78 -10.44 12.91
CA ASP A 66 25.63 -9.61 12.04
C ASP A 66 26.70 -8.82 12.83
N ASP A 67 26.94 -9.18 14.10
CA ASP A 67 27.80 -8.43 15.00
C ASP A 67 29.28 -8.42 14.54
N PRO A 68 29.89 -7.23 14.39
CA PRO A 68 31.25 -7.13 13.88
C PRO A 68 32.28 -7.54 14.93
N ILE A 69 33.12 -8.52 14.58
CA ILE A 69 34.18 -8.99 15.48
C ILE A 69 35.40 -8.06 15.48
N ASN A 70 36.16 -8.10 16.59
CA ASN A 70 37.47 -7.47 16.72
C ASN A 70 38.35 -8.35 17.61
N ASN A 71 38.79 -9.46 17.02
CA ASN A 71 39.42 -10.58 17.69
C ASN A 71 40.95 -10.50 17.57
N LYS A 72 41.64 -10.60 18.71
CA LYS A 72 43.10 -10.66 18.77
C LYS A 72 43.56 -12.05 19.12
N VAL A 73 44.44 -12.62 18.31
CA VAL A 73 45.06 -13.92 18.57
C VAL A 73 46.53 -13.71 18.89
N TYR A 74 46.97 -14.28 20.00
CA TYR A 74 48.37 -14.34 20.42
C TYR A 74 48.80 -15.80 20.42
N GLY A 75 49.63 -16.18 19.46
CA GLY A 75 50.18 -17.52 19.32
C GLY A 75 51.64 -17.60 19.73
N ALA A 76 52.04 -18.71 20.32
CA ALA A 76 53.42 -19.12 20.45
C ALA A 76 53.52 -20.60 20.03
N ASP A 77 54.49 -20.90 19.17
CA ASP A 77 54.71 -22.25 18.68
C ASP A 77 56.17 -22.67 18.82
N PHE A 78 56.35 -23.96 19.01
CA PHE A 78 57.63 -24.63 19.19
C PHE A 78 57.68 -25.79 18.22
N SER A 79 58.73 -25.84 17.40
CA SER A 79 58.97 -26.93 16.47
C SER A 79 60.39 -27.45 16.65
N PHE A 80 60.51 -28.73 16.99
CA PHE A 80 61.77 -29.45 17.07
C PHE A 80 61.73 -30.62 16.09
N SER A 81 62.77 -30.76 15.25
CA SER A 81 62.90 -31.89 14.35
C SER A 81 64.35 -32.30 14.26
N LYS A 82 64.65 -33.56 14.57
CA LYS A 82 66.01 -34.09 14.54
C LYS A 82 66.05 -35.53 14.06
N ASP A 83 67.08 -35.85 13.30
CA ASP A 83 67.35 -37.23 12.91
C ASP A 83 67.60 -38.10 14.14
N ALA A 84 67.01 -39.30 14.13
CA ALA A 84 67.15 -40.30 15.17
C ALA A 84 67.74 -41.61 14.59
N PRO A 85 69.05 -41.62 14.22
CA PRO A 85 69.68 -42.82 13.65
C PRO A 85 69.65 -44.04 14.58
N TRP A 86 69.52 -43.81 15.89
CA TRP A 86 69.36 -44.88 16.88
C TRP A 86 68.02 -45.61 16.72
N LEU A 87 66.96 -44.92 16.27
CA LEU A 87 65.65 -45.50 16.02
C LEU A 87 65.66 -46.33 14.73
N THR A 88 66.31 -45.84 13.66
CA THR A 88 66.57 -46.63 12.44
C THR A 88 67.26 -47.95 12.78
N LYS A 89 68.36 -47.87 13.55
CA LYS A 89 69.12 -49.06 13.97
C LYS A 89 68.34 -50.00 14.86
N LEU A 90 67.42 -49.49 15.68
CA LEU A 90 66.56 -50.31 16.53
C LEU A 90 65.54 -51.09 15.68
N VAL A 91 64.97 -50.45 14.67
CA VAL A 91 64.03 -51.10 13.73
C VAL A 91 64.76 -52.13 12.87
N ASP A 92 65.98 -51.84 12.41
CA ASP A 92 66.83 -52.80 11.68
C ASP A 92 67.24 -54.03 12.51
N ALA A 93 67.20 -53.92 13.84
CA ALA A 93 67.49 -55.05 14.73
C ALA A 93 66.34 -56.05 14.84
N LEU A 94 65.15 -55.74 14.30
CA LEU A 94 64.03 -56.67 14.24
C LEU A 94 64.23 -57.68 13.08
N PRO A 95 64.11 -58.98 13.33
CA PRO A 95 64.30 -59.99 12.29
C PRO A 95 63.27 -59.80 11.16
N LEU A 96 63.74 -59.89 9.90
CA LEU A 96 62.97 -59.76 8.66
C LEU A 96 62.66 -58.31 8.20
N ILE A 97 63.22 -57.28 8.82
CA ILE A 97 63.04 -55.86 8.44
C ILE A 97 64.41 -55.23 8.13
N GLU A 98 64.53 -54.52 7.00
CA GLU A 98 65.73 -53.75 6.63
C GLU A 98 65.29 -52.36 6.15
N THR A 99 65.66 -51.31 6.89
CA THR A 99 65.24 -49.93 6.63
C THR A 99 66.33 -49.16 5.88
N LYS A 100 65.96 -48.52 4.77
CA LYS A 100 66.86 -47.68 3.97
C LYS A 100 66.69 -46.17 4.23
N GLU A 101 65.55 -45.79 4.79
CA GLU A 101 65.18 -44.41 5.05
C GLU A 101 65.55 -43.99 6.48
N ALA A 102 66.00 -42.74 6.64
CA ALA A 102 66.37 -42.20 7.94
C ALA A 102 65.12 -42.02 8.83
N SER A 103 65.22 -42.42 10.10
CA SER A 103 64.21 -42.10 11.11
C SER A 103 64.46 -40.69 11.65
N SER A 104 63.39 -39.92 11.83
CA SER A 104 63.43 -38.62 12.49
C SER A 104 62.43 -38.57 13.65
N ILE A 105 62.72 -37.72 14.63
CA ILE A 105 61.79 -37.39 15.71
C ILE A 105 61.44 -35.92 15.55
N SER A 106 60.14 -35.67 15.37
CA SER A 106 59.58 -34.33 15.37
C SER A 106 58.64 -34.15 16.56
N ALA A 107 58.71 -32.98 17.18
CA ALA A 107 57.82 -32.54 18.23
C ALA A 107 57.38 -31.11 17.92
N GLN A 108 56.06 -30.91 17.89
CA GLN A 108 55.45 -29.61 17.67
C GLN A 108 54.48 -29.32 18.80
N ALA A 109 54.49 -28.09 19.29
CA ALA A 109 53.56 -27.60 20.29
C ALA A 109 53.15 -26.18 19.92
N GLU A 110 51.87 -25.89 19.98
CA GLU A 110 51.31 -24.56 19.73
C GLU A 110 50.40 -24.18 20.90
N VAL A 111 50.49 -22.94 21.34
CA VAL A 111 49.53 -22.33 22.25
C VAL A 111 49.04 -21.04 21.62
N ALA A 112 47.73 -20.87 21.57
CA ALA A 112 47.10 -19.64 21.10
C ALA A 112 46.10 -19.14 22.14
N VAL A 113 46.14 -17.84 22.42
CA VAL A 113 45.15 -17.14 23.24
C VAL A 113 44.34 -16.23 22.32
N LEU A 114 43.04 -16.47 22.27
CA LEU A 114 42.08 -15.58 21.62
C LEU A 114 41.54 -14.60 22.66
N GLN A 115 41.77 -13.30 22.44
CA GLN A 115 41.09 -12.24 23.14
C GLN A 115 39.96 -11.73 22.25
N PRO A 116 38.70 -12.13 22.50
CA PRO A 116 37.57 -11.65 21.74
C PRO A 116 37.29 -10.18 22.07
N GLY A 117 36.74 -9.47 21.09
CA GLY A 117 36.33 -8.09 21.24
C GLY A 117 35.37 -7.69 20.14
N HIS A 118 34.83 -6.48 20.24
CA HIS A 118 33.89 -5.93 19.27
C HIS A 118 34.42 -4.65 18.63
N ASN A 119 33.81 -4.24 17.52
CA ASN A 119 34.11 -2.95 16.93
C ASN A 119 33.51 -1.82 17.77
N ARG A 120 34.27 -0.75 18.03
CA ARG A 120 33.78 0.43 18.76
C ARG A 120 32.61 1.15 18.07
N ALA A 121 32.42 0.91 16.76
CA ALA A 121 31.35 1.52 15.96
C ALA A 121 29.94 1.12 16.42
N ILE A 122 29.80 -0.02 17.11
CA ILE A 122 28.52 -0.49 17.67
C ILE A 122 28.32 -0.08 19.14
N ASN A 123 29.16 0.83 19.66
CA ASN A 123 28.92 1.42 20.99
C ASN A 123 27.84 2.50 20.88
N GLN A 124 26.82 2.43 21.74
CA GLN A 124 25.68 3.34 21.73
C GLN A 124 25.66 4.20 23.00
N GLY A 125 25.61 5.53 22.84
CA GLY A 125 25.53 6.49 23.94
C GLY A 125 26.62 6.31 25.01
N LYS A 126 26.22 5.93 26.23
CA LYS A 126 27.14 5.67 27.35
C LYS A 126 27.61 4.22 27.43
N ASP A 127 26.97 3.31 26.71
CA ASP A 127 27.33 1.90 26.70
C ASP A 127 28.52 1.65 25.77
N LYS A 128 29.57 1.07 26.34
CA LYS A 128 30.83 0.75 25.65
C LYS A 128 31.04 -0.76 25.51
N GLY A 129 30.05 -1.56 25.90
CA GLY A 129 30.08 -3.02 25.84
C GLY A 129 29.85 -3.60 24.43
N GLY A 130 29.45 -2.77 23.46
CA GLY A 130 29.01 -3.21 22.15
C GLY A 130 27.53 -3.59 22.20
N VAL A 131 26.69 -2.81 21.52
CA VAL A 131 25.23 -3.00 21.52
C VAL A 131 24.84 -3.68 20.22
N VAL A 132 24.01 -4.72 20.34
CA VAL A 132 23.44 -5.48 19.23
C VAL A 132 21.93 -5.52 19.44
N TYR A 133 21.19 -5.29 18.36
CA TYR A 133 19.73 -5.21 18.39
C TYR A 133 19.13 -6.60 18.18
N LEU A 134 18.24 -6.99 19.08
CA LEU A 134 17.39 -8.16 18.85
C LEU A 134 16.24 -7.82 17.89
N ASP A 135 15.65 -6.64 18.10
CA ASP A 135 14.71 -5.97 17.23
C ASP A 135 14.89 -4.46 17.46
N ASP A 136 14.97 -3.69 16.39
CA ASP A 136 15.06 -2.21 16.40
C ASP A 136 13.71 -1.56 16.08
N PHE A 137 12.68 -2.35 15.78
CA PHE A 137 11.34 -1.95 15.37
C PHE A 137 11.27 -1.15 14.06
N GLU A 138 12.36 -1.00 13.31
CA GLU A 138 12.37 -0.24 12.05
C GLU A 138 11.53 -0.92 10.96
N GLY A 139 11.40 -2.24 11.04
CA GLY A 139 10.53 -3.05 10.17
C GLY A 139 9.19 -3.43 10.80
N SER A 140 8.83 -2.84 11.95
CA SER A 140 7.66 -3.28 12.74
C SER A 140 6.34 -3.10 12.01
N THR A 141 6.23 -2.08 11.16
CA THR A 141 5.09 -1.89 10.27
C THR A 141 5.51 -1.91 8.81
N ALA A 142 4.64 -2.49 7.98
CA ALA A 142 4.76 -2.39 6.54
C ALA A 142 3.38 -2.04 5.99
N ASN A 143 3.32 -1.07 5.10
CA ASN A 143 2.05 -0.65 4.53
C ASN A 143 1.95 -1.12 3.08
N LEU A 144 0.75 -1.54 2.67
CA LEU A 144 0.43 -1.90 1.29
C LEU A 144 -0.31 -0.72 0.65
N PRO A 145 0.34 0.08 -0.21
CA PRO A 145 -0.28 1.28 -0.75
C PRO A 145 -1.40 0.95 -1.74
N LEU A 146 -2.50 1.68 -1.64
CA LEU A 146 -3.65 1.64 -2.55
C LEU A 146 -3.68 2.84 -3.51
N THR A 147 -2.80 3.82 -3.32
CA THR A 147 -2.66 5.02 -4.18
C THR A 147 -1.79 4.79 -5.41
N ALA A 148 -0.85 3.83 -5.35
CA ALA A 148 0.26 3.71 -6.30
C ALA A 148 -0.14 3.31 -7.73
N GLN A 149 -1.42 3.01 -7.98
CA GLN A 149 -1.96 2.61 -9.28
C GLN A 149 -3.41 3.07 -9.41
N SER A 150 -3.64 4.39 -9.55
CA SER A 150 -5.00 4.97 -9.66
C SER A 150 -5.86 4.33 -10.75
N ASN A 151 -5.24 3.78 -11.81
CA ASN A 151 -5.93 3.14 -12.93
C ASN A 151 -6.40 1.70 -12.65
N GLN A 152 -6.07 1.12 -11.48
CA GLN A 152 -6.65 -0.16 -11.05
C GLN A 152 -8.03 -0.01 -10.40
N TRP A 153 -8.37 1.21 -10.02
CA TRP A 153 -9.68 1.54 -9.53
C TRP A 153 -10.65 1.71 -10.69
N VAL A 154 -11.85 1.16 -10.53
CA VAL A 154 -12.98 1.27 -11.46
C VAL A 154 -14.18 1.84 -10.74
N ILE A 155 -15.21 2.25 -11.48
CA ILE A 155 -16.49 2.65 -10.90
C ILE A 155 -17.08 1.52 -10.03
N ALA A 156 -17.72 1.87 -8.92
CA ALA A 156 -18.29 0.88 -8.03
C ALA A 156 -19.67 0.38 -8.49
N SER A 157 -19.90 -0.92 -8.30
CA SER A 157 -21.25 -1.49 -8.28
C SER A 157 -22.07 -0.88 -7.14
N THR A 158 -23.38 -0.73 -7.36
CA THR A 158 -24.30 -0.24 -6.31
C THR A 158 -24.30 -1.23 -5.15
N PRO A 159 -23.93 -0.81 -3.92
CA PRO A 159 -23.85 -1.74 -2.81
C PRO A 159 -25.19 -2.42 -2.52
N GLN A 160 -25.14 -3.73 -2.24
CA GLN A 160 -26.33 -4.55 -1.99
C GLN A 160 -26.38 -5.03 -0.54
N GLY A 161 -27.53 -5.55 -0.11
CA GLY A 161 -27.70 -6.11 1.23
C GLY A 161 -27.96 -5.07 2.33
N ASP A 162 -28.04 -3.78 1.96
CA ASP A 162 -28.39 -2.66 2.83
C ASP A 162 -29.47 -1.81 2.15
N LEU A 163 -30.73 -2.17 2.38
CA LEU A 163 -31.89 -1.50 1.79
C LEU A 163 -32.24 -0.17 2.46
N ASP A 164 -31.64 0.13 3.62
CA ASP A 164 -31.82 1.42 4.29
C ASP A 164 -30.94 2.48 3.62
N LEU A 165 -29.70 2.12 3.28
CA LEU A 165 -28.78 3.01 2.57
C LEU A 165 -28.99 2.96 1.04
N PHE A 166 -29.39 1.82 0.49
CA PHE A 166 -29.59 1.63 -0.95
C PHE A 166 -30.94 0.96 -1.23
N PRO A 167 -32.07 1.67 -1.06
CA PRO A 167 -33.40 1.10 -1.30
C PRO A 167 -33.60 0.58 -2.74
N GLU A 168 -32.88 1.15 -3.70
CA GLU A 168 -32.86 0.73 -5.10
C GLU A 168 -32.15 -0.62 -5.33
N SER A 169 -31.30 -1.07 -4.38
CA SER A 169 -30.43 -2.25 -4.52
C SER A 169 -31.10 -3.61 -4.29
N ALA A 170 -32.43 -3.63 -4.13
CA ALA A 170 -33.20 -4.85 -3.95
C ALA A 170 -32.87 -5.89 -5.04
N LEU A 171 -32.69 -7.16 -4.65
CA LEU A 171 -32.20 -8.21 -5.55
C LEU A 171 -33.03 -8.40 -6.83
N SER A 172 -34.32 -8.11 -6.77
CA SER A 172 -35.24 -8.20 -7.90
C SER A 172 -35.18 -7.00 -8.86
N ASN A 173 -34.47 -5.93 -8.50
CA ASN A 173 -34.42 -4.71 -9.29
C ASN A 173 -33.19 -4.71 -10.22
N THR A 174 -33.44 -4.95 -11.50
CA THR A 174 -32.46 -4.84 -12.60
C THR A 174 -32.77 -3.65 -13.51
N SER A 175 -33.60 -2.71 -13.06
CA SER A 175 -33.98 -1.54 -13.85
C SER A 175 -32.97 -0.40 -13.71
N LEU A 176 -33.04 0.56 -14.64
CA LEU A 176 -32.23 1.78 -14.65
C LEU A 176 -32.28 2.61 -13.35
N SER A 177 -33.32 2.41 -12.53
CA SER A 177 -33.44 3.07 -11.21
C SER A 177 -32.28 2.75 -10.25
N LEU A 178 -31.62 1.60 -10.42
CA LEU A 178 -30.48 1.18 -9.58
C LEU A 178 -29.25 2.11 -9.70
N GLY A 179 -29.07 2.74 -10.87
CA GLY A 179 -27.98 3.68 -11.15
C GLY A 179 -28.34 5.14 -10.91
N ALA A 180 -29.63 5.44 -10.69
CA ALA A 180 -30.14 6.81 -10.68
C ALA A 180 -29.67 7.66 -9.48
N ASN A 181 -29.22 7.02 -8.39
CA ASN A 181 -28.59 7.70 -7.24
C ASN A 181 -27.08 7.90 -7.37
N ARG A 182 -26.44 7.37 -8.43
CA ARG A 182 -25.00 7.49 -8.63
C ARG A 182 -24.62 8.91 -9.08
N ALA A 183 -23.94 9.65 -8.24
CA ALA A 183 -23.43 10.98 -8.51
C ALA A 183 -22.08 10.95 -9.25
N GLY A 184 -21.68 12.10 -9.79
CA GLY A 184 -20.39 12.28 -10.44
C GLY A 184 -19.23 12.06 -9.48
N LEU A 185 -18.17 11.43 -9.97
CA LEU A 185 -16.95 11.12 -9.24
C LEU A 185 -15.77 11.24 -10.21
N SER A 186 -14.66 11.79 -9.73
CA SER A 186 -13.36 11.63 -10.37
C SER A 186 -12.30 11.19 -9.35
N TRP A 187 -11.38 10.34 -9.78
CA TRP A 187 -10.23 9.90 -8.99
C TRP A 187 -8.97 9.87 -9.85
N TYR A 188 -7.89 10.49 -9.38
CA TYR A 188 -6.67 10.58 -10.16
C TYR A 188 -5.45 10.93 -9.31
N VAL A 189 -4.28 10.56 -9.80
CA VAL A 189 -3.01 11.15 -9.38
C VAL A 189 -2.62 12.18 -10.43
N ALA A 190 -2.73 13.46 -10.08
CA ALA A 190 -2.64 14.55 -11.04
C ALA A 190 -1.28 14.65 -11.75
N ASP A 191 -1.30 14.57 -13.08
CA ASP A 191 -0.13 14.89 -13.91
C ASP A 191 0.29 16.37 -13.72
N PRO A 192 1.57 16.68 -13.51
CA PRO A 192 2.05 18.06 -13.36
C PRO A 192 1.68 18.97 -14.54
N SER A 193 1.60 18.43 -15.76
CA SER A 193 1.26 19.18 -16.97
C SER A 193 -0.23 19.52 -17.10
N ALA A 194 -1.08 18.93 -16.26
CA ALA A 194 -2.51 19.24 -16.22
C ALA A 194 -2.84 20.52 -15.45
N ARG A 195 -1.88 21.10 -14.71
CA ARG A 195 -2.12 22.25 -13.84
C ARG A 195 -2.02 23.56 -14.61
N ASP A 196 -2.99 24.43 -14.37
CA ASP A 196 -3.03 25.82 -14.80
C ASP A 196 -2.52 26.76 -13.68
N ALA A 197 -2.25 28.02 -14.00
CA ALA A 197 -1.70 28.98 -13.03
C ALA A 197 -2.63 29.24 -11.83
N SER A 198 -3.95 29.13 -12.02
CA SER A 198 -4.96 29.26 -10.96
C SER A 198 -4.85 28.15 -9.91
N ASP A 199 -4.38 26.97 -10.30
CA ASP A 199 -4.33 25.80 -9.44
C ASP A 199 -3.31 25.94 -8.29
N GLY A 200 -2.37 26.88 -8.40
CA GLY A 200 -1.41 27.17 -7.34
C GLY A 200 -2.02 27.81 -6.09
N ASN A 201 -3.22 28.40 -6.22
CA ASN A 201 -3.90 29.08 -5.11
C ASN A 201 -5.05 28.26 -4.51
N ASP A 202 -5.61 27.31 -5.26
CA ASP A 202 -6.69 26.46 -4.76
C ASP A 202 -6.11 25.34 -3.87
N PRO A 203 -6.58 25.19 -2.62
CA PRO A 203 -6.06 24.18 -1.70
C PRO A 203 -6.22 22.76 -2.23
N TYR A 204 -7.23 22.53 -3.07
CA TYR A 204 -7.57 21.21 -3.59
C TYR A 204 -6.80 20.81 -4.86
N THR A 205 -6.11 21.74 -5.52
CA THR A 205 -5.38 21.47 -6.78
C THR A 205 -3.88 21.75 -6.69
N ARG A 206 -3.48 22.56 -5.71
CA ARG A 206 -2.09 22.97 -5.55
C ARG A 206 -1.14 21.78 -5.39
N LEU A 207 0.12 22.02 -5.74
CA LEU A 207 1.19 21.09 -5.45
C LEU A 207 1.50 21.12 -3.95
N ILE A 208 1.71 19.94 -3.37
CA ILE A 208 2.08 19.74 -1.97
C ILE A 208 3.49 19.14 -1.95
N GLN A 209 4.34 19.54 -1.02
CA GLN A 209 5.65 18.93 -0.82
C GLN A 209 5.56 17.84 0.24
N TYR A 210 6.45 16.84 0.18
CA TYR A 210 6.53 15.84 1.25
C TYR A 210 6.77 16.47 2.62
N GLN A 211 7.60 17.52 2.68
CA GLN A 211 7.93 18.21 3.93
C GLN A 211 6.75 18.97 4.56
N ASP A 212 5.69 19.26 3.79
CA ASP A 212 4.49 19.94 4.29
C ASP A 212 3.72 19.03 5.27
N ILE A 213 3.81 17.71 5.08
CA ILE A 213 3.15 16.68 5.91
C ILE A 213 4.17 15.95 6.80
N PHE A 214 5.36 15.66 6.25
CA PHE A 214 6.43 14.87 6.88
C PHE A 214 7.72 15.71 6.99
N PRO A 215 7.78 16.68 7.93
CA PRO A 215 8.88 17.66 7.98
C PRO A 215 10.26 17.04 8.24
N ASN A 216 10.32 15.87 8.87
CA ASN A 216 11.56 15.16 9.17
C ASN A 216 11.95 14.11 8.12
N ARG A 217 11.13 13.89 7.09
CA ARG A 217 11.44 12.92 6.04
C ARG A 217 12.57 13.45 5.16
N GLN A 218 13.66 12.70 5.07
CA GLN A 218 14.77 13.03 4.20
C GLN A 218 14.58 12.37 2.83
N LEU A 219 14.51 13.20 1.79
CA LEU A 219 14.40 12.73 0.43
C LEU A 219 15.78 12.56 -0.20
N THR A 220 15.95 11.49 -0.97
CA THR A 220 17.12 11.30 -1.81
C THR A 220 17.12 12.30 -2.97
N PRO A 221 18.29 12.66 -3.55
CA PRO A 221 18.35 13.52 -4.72
C PRO A 221 17.60 13.02 -5.97
N PHE A 222 17.23 11.73 -6.01
CA PHE A 222 16.43 11.14 -7.09
C PHE A 222 14.93 11.12 -6.79
N GLU A 223 14.52 11.35 -5.54
CA GLU A 223 13.11 11.45 -5.19
C GLU A 223 12.56 12.83 -5.54
N GLN A 224 11.33 12.86 -6.05
CA GLN A 224 10.64 14.11 -6.32
C GLN A 224 10.17 14.72 -4.98
N SER A 225 10.50 16.00 -4.74
CA SER A 225 10.07 16.70 -3.51
C SER A 225 8.56 16.88 -3.41
N SER A 226 7.89 16.92 -4.56
CA SER A 226 6.44 17.06 -4.64
C SER A 226 5.75 15.74 -4.33
N LEU A 227 4.88 15.77 -3.33
CA LEU A 227 3.93 14.71 -3.04
C LEU A 227 2.84 14.70 -4.12
N ARG A 228 2.51 13.51 -4.61
CA ARG A 228 1.43 13.29 -5.58
C ARG A 228 0.31 12.52 -4.89
N PRO A 229 -0.69 13.21 -4.32
CA PRO A 229 -1.81 12.54 -3.67
C PRO A 229 -2.71 11.84 -4.69
N LEU A 230 -3.48 10.86 -4.20
CA LEU A 230 -4.68 10.40 -4.87
C LEU A 230 -5.79 11.41 -4.54
N ASP A 231 -6.18 12.21 -5.53
CA ASP A 231 -7.25 13.19 -5.39
C ASP A 231 -8.57 12.52 -5.83
N VAL A 232 -9.58 12.57 -4.96
CA VAL A 232 -10.93 12.06 -5.20
C VAL A 232 -11.92 13.21 -5.07
N THR A 233 -12.64 13.55 -6.13
CA THR A 233 -13.64 14.61 -6.11
C THR A 233 -15.03 14.05 -6.38
N ILE A 234 -15.97 14.34 -5.47
CA ILE A 234 -17.38 14.00 -5.64
C ILE A 234 -18.17 15.22 -6.11
N TYR A 235 -19.15 14.98 -6.98
CA TYR A 235 -20.05 15.97 -7.55
C TYR A 235 -21.50 15.55 -7.29
N PRO A 236 -22.01 15.71 -6.04
CA PRO A 236 -23.28 15.12 -5.62
C PRO A 236 -24.51 15.69 -6.36
N ARG A 237 -24.37 16.86 -6.99
CA ARG A 237 -25.40 17.50 -7.83
C ARG A 237 -25.35 17.07 -9.30
N GLN A 238 -24.39 16.25 -9.71
CA GLN A 238 -24.20 15.87 -11.10
C GLN A 238 -24.44 14.37 -11.27
N ARG A 239 -25.01 13.97 -12.41
CA ARG A 239 -25.12 12.56 -12.80
C ARG A 239 -23.71 11.96 -12.90
N GLY A 240 -23.53 10.77 -12.33
CA GLY A 240 -22.37 9.92 -12.62
C GLY A 240 -22.59 9.08 -13.88
N PRO A 241 -21.63 8.21 -14.25
CA PRO A 241 -21.80 7.26 -15.33
C PRO A 241 -22.96 6.28 -15.07
N TYR A 242 -23.70 5.96 -16.12
CA TYR A 242 -24.86 5.07 -16.15
C TYR A 242 -25.97 5.50 -15.17
N ASN A 243 -26.12 6.80 -14.95
CA ASN A 243 -27.20 7.37 -14.14
C ASN A 243 -28.35 7.83 -15.05
N PHE A 244 -29.43 7.06 -15.13
CA PHE A 244 -30.63 7.40 -15.90
C PHE A 244 -31.73 8.04 -15.05
N GLU A 245 -31.41 9.05 -14.25
CA GLU A 245 -32.38 9.82 -13.46
C GLU A 245 -33.46 10.46 -14.34
N THR A 246 -34.71 10.48 -13.87
CA THR A 246 -35.83 11.16 -14.55
C THR A 246 -36.13 12.51 -13.90
N PHE A 247 -36.88 13.38 -14.58
CA PHE A 247 -37.17 14.71 -14.03
C PHE A 247 -37.87 14.65 -12.66
N ASP A 248 -38.89 13.81 -12.51
CA ASP A 248 -39.64 13.64 -11.25
C ASP A 248 -39.00 12.62 -10.29
N GLY A 249 -37.96 11.90 -10.75
CA GLY A 249 -37.33 10.81 -10.04
C GLY A 249 -38.08 9.49 -10.13
N TYR A 250 -37.41 8.40 -9.73
CA TYR A 250 -38.00 7.09 -9.57
C TYR A 250 -38.74 7.00 -8.23
N PRO A 251 -40.05 6.69 -8.23
CA PRO A 251 -40.85 6.65 -7.00
C PRO A 251 -40.24 5.75 -5.92
N GLY A 252 -39.95 6.33 -4.76
CA GLY A 252 -39.38 5.61 -3.61
C GLY A 252 -37.86 5.43 -3.63
N PHE A 253 -37.19 5.73 -4.74
CA PHE A 253 -35.74 5.54 -4.87
C PHE A 253 -34.96 6.86 -5.00
N THR A 254 -35.46 7.80 -5.80
CA THR A 254 -34.73 9.04 -6.10
C THR A 254 -35.61 10.30 -6.00
N LYS A 255 -35.00 11.47 -6.19
CA LYS A 255 -35.63 12.80 -6.03
C LYS A 255 -35.68 13.62 -7.32
N GLY A 256 -35.24 13.04 -8.43
CA GLY A 256 -35.29 13.65 -9.75
C GLY A 256 -34.29 14.79 -9.97
N LEU A 257 -34.59 15.61 -10.98
CA LEU A 257 -33.72 16.69 -11.45
C LEU A 257 -34.30 18.07 -11.09
N SER A 258 -33.42 19.03 -10.86
CA SER A 258 -33.77 20.44 -10.75
C SER A 258 -34.05 21.03 -12.14
N ILE A 259 -34.57 22.25 -12.20
CA ILE A 259 -34.74 22.96 -13.49
C ILE A 259 -33.40 23.27 -14.18
N SER A 260 -32.29 23.31 -13.42
CA SER A 260 -30.92 23.45 -13.92
C SER A 260 -30.32 22.13 -14.43
N GLY A 261 -31.04 21.01 -14.34
CA GLY A 261 -30.54 19.69 -14.74
C GLY A 261 -29.63 19.03 -13.70
N GLU A 262 -29.57 19.57 -12.48
CA GLU A 262 -28.79 19.01 -11.37
C GLU A 262 -29.62 17.96 -10.61
N LEU A 263 -28.96 17.00 -9.96
CA LEU A 263 -29.61 16.05 -9.07
C LEU A 263 -30.20 16.77 -7.85
N ASN A 264 -31.50 16.59 -7.60
CA ASN A 264 -32.14 17.06 -6.37
C ASN A 264 -31.70 16.22 -5.17
N GLU A 265 -31.73 16.84 -3.98
CA GLU A 265 -31.32 16.26 -2.69
C GLU A 265 -29.94 15.57 -2.78
N PRO A 266 -28.86 16.34 -3.05
CA PRO A 266 -27.50 15.81 -3.27
C PRO A 266 -26.98 14.92 -2.12
N ASN A 267 -27.39 15.20 -0.88
CA ASN A 267 -27.06 14.39 0.29
C ASN A 267 -27.58 12.94 0.23
N THR A 268 -28.64 12.69 -0.55
CA THR A 268 -29.17 11.33 -0.77
C THR A 268 -28.40 10.55 -1.83
N ARG A 269 -27.59 11.23 -2.64
CA ARG A 269 -26.81 10.65 -3.74
C ARG A 269 -25.50 10.09 -3.22
N TRP A 270 -24.95 9.12 -3.94
CA TRP A 270 -23.68 8.49 -3.58
C TRP A 270 -22.76 8.41 -4.78
N ALA A 271 -21.45 8.39 -4.54
CA ALA A 271 -20.46 8.19 -5.59
C ALA A 271 -19.35 7.29 -5.06
N GLY A 272 -18.86 6.34 -5.84
CA GLY A 272 -17.89 5.36 -5.36
C GLY A 272 -17.13 4.65 -6.45
N PHE A 273 -16.02 4.06 -6.04
CA PHE A 273 -15.10 3.31 -6.88
C PHE A 273 -14.55 2.12 -6.10
N MET A 274 -14.13 1.07 -6.82
CA MET A 274 -13.68 -0.18 -6.23
C MET A 274 -12.49 -0.76 -6.99
N ARG A 275 -11.75 -1.66 -6.33
CA ARG A 275 -10.64 -2.39 -6.95
C ARG A 275 -10.45 -3.76 -6.31
N GLU A 276 -9.76 -4.63 -7.02
CA GLU A 276 -9.22 -5.86 -6.46
C GLU A 276 -8.08 -5.60 -5.46
N LEU A 277 -7.91 -6.52 -4.52
CA LEU A 277 -6.79 -6.60 -3.62
C LEU A 277 -5.92 -7.80 -4.01
N THR A 278 -4.60 -7.60 -4.01
CA THR A 278 -3.66 -8.66 -4.36
C THR A 278 -3.40 -9.63 -3.20
N THR A 279 -3.62 -9.19 -1.97
CA THR A 279 -3.43 -9.98 -0.74
C THR A 279 -4.79 -10.26 -0.12
N ASN A 280 -5.28 -11.50 -0.25
CA ASN A 280 -6.66 -11.82 0.13
C ASN A 280 -6.85 -12.29 1.57
N ASP A 281 -5.82 -12.92 2.14
CA ASP A 281 -5.85 -13.42 3.52
C ASP A 281 -5.18 -12.40 4.45
N PHE A 282 -6.00 -11.51 5.01
CA PHE A 282 -5.53 -10.45 5.90
C PHE A 282 -5.06 -11.01 7.25
N GLU A 283 -5.63 -12.13 7.72
CA GLU A 283 -5.18 -12.79 8.96
C GLU A 283 -3.76 -13.35 8.81
N ALA A 284 -3.49 -14.02 7.68
CA ALA A 284 -2.15 -14.52 7.37
C ALA A 284 -1.17 -13.37 7.16
N ALA A 285 -1.58 -12.32 6.44
CA ALA A 285 -0.77 -11.14 6.17
C ALA A 285 -0.62 -10.18 7.37
N ASN A 286 -1.35 -10.42 8.46
CA ASN A 286 -1.43 -9.57 9.65
C ASN A 286 -1.76 -8.09 9.34
N ILE A 287 -2.72 -7.89 8.44
CA ILE A 287 -3.28 -6.57 8.16
C ILE A 287 -4.26 -6.24 9.30
N GLU A 288 -4.09 -5.09 9.94
CA GLU A 288 -4.85 -4.74 11.15
C GLU A 288 -5.73 -3.49 10.97
N PHE A 289 -5.42 -2.62 10.01
CA PHE A 289 -6.14 -1.36 9.82
C PHE A 289 -6.01 -0.84 8.37
N ILE A 290 -6.95 0.00 7.97
CA ILE A 290 -6.83 0.90 6.82
C ILE A 290 -6.27 2.23 7.34
N GLU A 291 -5.23 2.77 6.72
CA GLU A 291 -4.64 4.05 7.10
C GLU A 291 -4.59 5.01 5.92
N PHE A 292 -4.89 6.29 6.17
CA PHE A 292 -4.72 7.33 5.18
C PHE A 292 -4.49 8.70 5.80
N TRP A 293 -3.69 9.51 5.11
CA TRP A 293 -3.54 10.94 5.38
C TRP A 293 -4.44 11.73 4.44
N MET A 294 -5.37 12.51 4.98
CA MET A 294 -6.36 13.25 4.21
C MET A 294 -6.32 14.74 4.53
N LEU A 295 -6.31 15.58 3.48
CA LEU A 295 -6.48 17.02 3.63
C LEU A 295 -7.91 17.33 4.13
N ASN A 296 -8.06 18.35 4.98
CA ASN A 296 -9.35 18.88 5.38
C ASN A 296 -10.28 19.13 4.15
N PRO A 297 -11.42 18.43 4.05
CA PRO A 297 -12.33 18.56 2.91
C PRO A 297 -13.28 19.76 3.01
N TYR A 298 -13.23 20.52 4.12
CA TYR A 298 -14.11 21.67 4.40
C TYR A 298 -13.42 23.03 4.27
N MET A 299 -12.24 23.08 3.64
CA MET A 299 -11.55 24.35 3.36
C MET A 299 -12.30 25.18 2.31
N ASP A 300 -12.26 26.51 2.48
CA ASP A 300 -12.81 27.47 1.52
C ASP A 300 -12.19 27.32 0.14
N LYS A 301 -13.04 27.22 -0.88
CA LYS A 301 -12.64 27.05 -2.28
C LYS A 301 -12.35 28.40 -2.93
N THR A 302 -11.37 28.45 -3.84
CA THR A 302 -11.01 29.72 -4.50
C THR A 302 -12.05 30.19 -5.51
N ASP A 303 -12.87 29.28 -6.04
CA ASP A 303 -13.98 29.59 -6.94
C ASP A 303 -15.22 30.14 -6.21
N SER A 304 -15.16 30.32 -4.88
CA SER A 304 -16.27 30.77 -4.04
C SER A 304 -17.50 29.85 -4.06
N SER A 305 -17.35 28.60 -4.55
CA SER A 305 -18.43 27.63 -4.46
C SER A 305 -18.68 27.22 -3.01
N PRO A 306 -19.92 26.90 -2.61
CA PRO A 306 -20.25 26.63 -1.21
C PRO A 306 -19.51 25.39 -0.69
N VAL A 307 -19.12 25.41 0.58
CA VAL A 307 -18.57 24.24 1.28
C VAL A 307 -19.72 23.30 1.62
N SER A 308 -19.46 21.99 1.50
CA SER A 308 -20.45 20.95 1.73
C SER A 308 -20.82 20.82 3.21
N ASP A 309 -22.01 20.29 3.49
CA ASP A 309 -22.37 19.84 4.84
C ASP A 309 -21.70 18.50 5.18
N ASP A 310 -21.93 18.04 6.42
CA ASP A 310 -21.37 16.79 6.92
C ASP A 310 -21.74 15.62 6.00
N GLY A 311 -20.73 14.84 5.62
CA GLY A 311 -20.90 13.64 4.82
C GLY A 311 -20.18 12.46 5.43
N THR A 312 -20.32 11.30 4.79
CA THR A 312 -19.80 10.04 5.29
C THR A 312 -18.98 9.34 4.22
N ILE A 313 -17.77 8.90 4.58
CA ILE A 313 -16.97 7.98 3.80
C ILE A 313 -17.32 6.57 4.25
N TYR A 314 -17.56 5.69 3.30
CA TYR A 314 -17.77 4.27 3.52
C TYR A 314 -16.65 3.49 2.86
N ILE A 315 -16.14 2.50 3.56
CA ILE A 315 -15.15 1.56 3.03
C ILE A 315 -15.70 0.16 3.23
N ASP A 316 -15.93 -0.56 2.14
CA ASP A 316 -16.33 -1.96 2.13
C ASP A 316 -15.09 -2.83 1.86
N LEU A 317 -14.86 -3.83 2.70
CA LEU A 317 -13.79 -4.82 2.56
C LEU A 317 -14.36 -6.24 2.57
N GLY A 318 -14.18 -6.99 1.48
CA GLY A 318 -14.61 -8.38 1.41
C GLY A 318 -14.75 -8.88 -0.01
N SER A 319 -15.84 -9.60 -0.27
CA SER A 319 -16.34 -9.88 -1.62
C SER A 319 -17.35 -8.80 -1.98
N VAL A 320 -17.06 -8.07 -3.06
CA VAL A 320 -17.91 -7.01 -3.61
C VAL A 320 -18.32 -7.45 -5.02
N SER A 321 -19.54 -7.10 -5.44
CA SER A 321 -20.03 -7.45 -6.77
C SER A 321 -19.21 -6.75 -7.85
N GLU A 322 -18.73 -7.50 -8.82
CA GLU A 322 -18.09 -7.00 -10.05
C GLU A 322 -19.11 -6.60 -11.11
N ASP A 323 -20.37 -7.03 -10.96
CA ASP A 323 -21.52 -6.62 -11.78
C ASP A 323 -21.88 -5.16 -11.45
N ILE A 324 -21.35 -4.23 -12.25
CA ILE A 324 -21.55 -2.77 -12.13
C ILE A 324 -22.91 -2.42 -12.73
N MET A 325 -23.23 -3.05 -13.88
CA MET A 325 -24.44 -2.88 -14.67
C MET A 325 -25.40 -4.05 -14.46
N ARG A 326 -25.98 -4.11 -13.26
CA ARG A 326 -26.73 -5.26 -12.75
C ARG A 326 -27.68 -5.93 -13.73
N ASP A 327 -27.19 -6.93 -14.43
CA ASP A 327 -27.93 -7.80 -15.35
C ASP A 327 -27.48 -9.27 -15.30
N SER A 328 -26.55 -9.61 -14.40
CA SER A 328 -25.96 -10.95 -14.27
C SER A 328 -25.32 -11.46 -15.58
N ARG A 329 -24.76 -10.55 -16.38
CA ARG A 329 -23.99 -10.83 -17.59
C ARG A 329 -22.62 -10.21 -17.44
N GLN A 330 -21.57 -10.97 -17.77
CA GLN A 330 -20.22 -10.44 -17.72
C GLN A 330 -19.99 -9.53 -18.93
N PHE A 331 -19.90 -8.22 -18.73
CA PHE A 331 -19.54 -7.31 -19.81
C PHE A 331 -18.02 -7.26 -20.04
N PHE A 332 -17.62 -7.13 -21.31
CA PHE A 332 -16.25 -6.85 -21.73
C PHE A 332 -16.23 -6.25 -23.15
N GLU A 333 -15.64 -5.07 -23.31
CA GLU A 333 -15.70 -4.29 -24.56
C GLU A 333 -15.12 -5.03 -25.77
N ASN A 334 -14.04 -5.78 -25.58
CA ASN A 334 -13.39 -6.49 -26.68
C ASN A 334 -14.22 -7.68 -27.22
N GLY A 335 -15.32 -8.02 -26.56
CA GLY A 335 -16.33 -8.95 -27.04
C GLY A 335 -17.33 -8.35 -28.01
N LEU A 336 -17.40 -7.02 -28.12
CA LEU A 336 -18.35 -6.32 -28.98
C LEU A 336 -18.09 -6.60 -30.48
N PRO A 337 -19.16 -6.67 -31.29
CA PRO A 337 -19.09 -7.10 -32.67
C PRO A 337 -18.37 -6.09 -33.55
N THR A 338 -17.47 -6.59 -34.39
CA THR A 338 -16.74 -5.80 -35.39
C THR A 338 -16.95 -6.40 -36.78
N PRO A 339 -16.65 -5.68 -37.87
CA PRO A 339 -16.74 -6.24 -39.23
C PRO A 339 -15.87 -7.49 -39.45
N SER A 340 -14.74 -7.59 -38.73
CA SER A 340 -13.87 -8.77 -38.76
C SER A 340 -14.34 -9.89 -37.83
N ASN A 341 -15.09 -9.56 -36.78
CA ASN A 341 -15.60 -10.52 -35.81
C ASN A 341 -17.05 -10.23 -35.40
N PRO A 342 -18.06 -10.80 -36.09
CA PRO A 342 -19.46 -10.56 -35.83
C PRO A 342 -19.96 -11.40 -34.63
N ASN A 343 -19.35 -11.19 -33.46
CA ASN A 343 -19.73 -11.85 -32.21
C ASN A 343 -21.22 -11.64 -31.91
N ALA A 344 -21.85 -12.65 -31.31
CA ALA A 344 -23.24 -12.54 -30.88
C ALA A 344 -23.32 -11.70 -29.59
N THR A 345 -24.31 -10.81 -29.55
CA THR A 345 -24.65 -9.99 -28.38
C THR A 345 -26.08 -10.23 -27.94
N ASP A 346 -26.35 -10.00 -26.66
CA ASP A 346 -27.69 -9.99 -26.05
C ASP A 346 -28.01 -8.57 -25.57
N ASP A 347 -29.29 -8.20 -25.53
CA ASP A 347 -29.71 -6.91 -25.00
C ASP A 347 -30.12 -7.09 -23.52
N SER A 348 -29.57 -6.25 -22.64
CA SER A 348 -29.94 -6.17 -21.22
C SER A 348 -30.63 -4.85 -20.92
N PRO A 349 -31.23 -4.66 -19.72
CA PRO A 349 -31.81 -3.37 -19.34
C PRO A 349 -30.81 -2.20 -19.41
N TRP A 350 -29.51 -2.50 -19.38
CA TRP A 350 -28.42 -1.55 -19.30
C TRP A 350 -27.70 -1.29 -20.62
N GLY A 351 -27.92 -2.12 -21.64
CA GLY A 351 -27.25 -1.96 -22.92
C GLY A 351 -27.13 -3.29 -23.67
N ARG A 352 -26.01 -3.46 -24.37
CA ARG A 352 -25.71 -4.61 -25.22
C ARG A 352 -24.48 -5.35 -24.69
N VAL A 353 -24.67 -6.61 -24.31
CA VAL A 353 -23.62 -7.43 -23.70
C VAL A 353 -23.14 -8.53 -24.66
N PRO A 354 -21.84 -8.87 -24.71
CA PRO A 354 -21.34 -10.03 -25.45
C PRO A 354 -21.84 -11.36 -24.86
N ILE A 355 -22.14 -12.36 -25.71
CA ILE A 355 -22.59 -13.70 -25.27
C ILE A 355 -21.41 -14.67 -25.13
N GLU A 356 -20.33 -14.44 -25.86
CA GLU A 356 -19.18 -15.34 -25.88
C GLU A 356 -18.36 -15.24 -24.59
N ALA A 357 -17.60 -16.29 -24.27
CA ALA A 357 -16.70 -16.25 -23.13
C ALA A 357 -15.44 -15.43 -23.45
N PRO A 358 -14.92 -14.61 -22.51
CA PRO A 358 -13.71 -13.85 -22.74
C PRO A 358 -12.50 -14.79 -22.89
N VAL A 359 -11.79 -14.67 -24.02
CA VAL A 359 -10.59 -15.49 -24.31
C VAL A 359 -9.31 -14.75 -23.92
N VAL A 360 -9.24 -13.47 -24.29
CA VAL A 360 -8.12 -12.56 -24.02
C VAL A 360 -8.69 -11.22 -23.59
N ASN A 361 -8.00 -10.53 -22.69
CA ASN A 361 -8.32 -9.15 -22.30
C ASN A 361 -7.43 -8.20 -23.11
N ALA A 362 -7.82 -7.99 -24.37
CA ALA A 362 -7.17 -7.08 -25.30
C ALA A 362 -8.11 -6.75 -26.47
N PHE A 363 -8.07 -5.50 -26.93
CA PHE A 363 -8.74 -5.07 -28.16
C PHE A 363 -8.16 -5.72 -29.43
N ASP A 364 -8.92 -5.67 -30.51
CA ASP A 364 -8.43 -6.05 -31.85
C ASP A 364 -7.22 -5.18 -32.27
N ASN A 365 -6.30 -5.76 -33.04
CA ASN A 365 -5.16 -5.05 -33.63
C ASN A 365 -5.56 -4.06 -34.73
N GLN A 366 -6.75 -4.21 -35.32
CA GLN A 366 -7.27 -3.28 -36.32
C GLN A 366 -7.79 -2.00 -35.67
N GLU A 367 -7.17 -0.87 -36.01
CA GLU A 367 -7.48 0.44 -35.44
C GLU A 367 -8.95 0.85 -35.61
N ALA A 368 -9.53 0.56 -36.78
CA ALA A 368 -10.92 0.89 -37.09
C ALA A 368 -11.93 0.11 -36.23
N ASN A 369 -11.54 -1.04 -35.69
CA ASN A 369 -12.39 -1.84 -34.83
C ASN A 369 -12.45 -1.31 -33.41
N ARG A 370 -11.40 -0.62 -32.93
CA ARG A 370 -11.36 -0.13 -31.56
C ARG A 370 -12.46 0.89 -31.27
N VAL A 371 -12.77 1.75 -32.22
CA VAL A 371 -13.88 2.73 -32.10
C VAL A 371 -15.26 2.05 -31.97
N LEU A 372 -15.38 0.80 -32.42
CA LEU A 372 -16.62 0.00 -32.30
C LEU A 372 -16.64 -0.86 -31.03
N GLN A 373 -15.55 -0.89 -30.27
CA GLN A 373 -15.39 -1.70 -29.05
C GLN A 373 -15.26 -0.82 -27.80
N ASP A 374 -14.52 0.28 -27.88
CA ASP A 374 -14.31 1.27 -26.80
C ASP A 374 -15.58 2.15 -26.64
N LEU A 375 -16.64 1.53 -26.13
CA LEU A 375 -18.01 2.02 -26.02
C LEU A 375 -18.50 2.11 -24.57
N GLY A 376 -17.66 1.81 -23.58
CA GLY A 376 -18.07 1.74 -22.18
C GLY A 376 -18.81 0.45 -21.81
N LEU A 377 -19.27 0.36 -20.56
CA LEU A 377 -19.90 -0.85 -19.99
C LEU A 377 -21.31 -1.14 -20.52
N ASP A 378 -21.94 -0.21 -21.22
CA ASP A 378 -23.23 -0.46 -21.87
C ASP A 378 -23.08 -1.06 -23.28
N GLY A 379 -21.89 -0.97 -23.89
CA GLY A 379 -21.62 -1.48 -25.23
C GLY A 379 -22.41 -0.78 -26.33
N LEU A 380 -22.85 0.46 -26.09
CA LEU A 380 -23.61 1.27 -27.04
C LEU A 380 -22.82 2.54 -27.39
N SER A 381 -23.08 3.12 -28.56
CA SER A 381 -22.60 4.46 -28.86
C SER A 381 -23.63 5.50 -28.44
N ASP A 382 -23.25 6.75 -28.20
CA ASP A 382 -24.18 7.87 -27.92
C ASP A 382 -25.42 7.90 -28.84
N ALA A 383 -25.21 7.55 -30.12
CA ALA A 383 -26.29 7.50 -31.12
C ALA A 383 -27.23 6.31 -30.90
N ASP A 384 -26.69 5.15 -30.55
CA ASP A 384 -27.46 3.95 -30.26
C ASP A 384 -28.17 4.07 -28.91
N GLU A 385 -27.52 4.64 -27.89
CA GLU A 385 -28.11 4.92 -26.58
C GLU A 385 -29.41 5.74 -26.69
N LYS A 386 -29.43 6.78 -27.53
CA LYS A 386 -30.64 7.60 -27.79
C LYS A 386 -31.81 6.74 -28.27
N THR A 387 -31.53 5.69 -29.04
CA THR A 387 -32.56 4.78 -29.57
C THR A 387 -32.88 3.65 -28.61
N PHE A 388 -31.89 3.12 -27.90
CA PHE A 388 -32.04 2.02 -26.94
C PHE A 388 -32.82 2.47 -25.71
N PHE A 389 -32.45 3.62 -25.15
CA PHE A 389 -33.13 4.26 -24.01
C PHE A 389 -34.22 5.23 -24.45
N ALA A 390 -34.95 4.93 -25.53
CA ALA A 390 -35.96 5.83 -26.10
C ALA A 390 -37.02 6.27 -25.08
N ASP A 391 -37.44 5.37 -24.18
CA ASP A 391 -38.43 5.70 -23.15
C ASP A 391 -37.91 6.75 -22.16
N TRP A 392 -36.66 6.63 -21.72
CA TRP A 392 -36.00 7.62 -20.86
C TRP A 392 -35.73 8.92 -21.62
N TYR A 393 -35.21 8.83 -22.84
CA TYR A 393 -34.96 9.97 -23.72
C TYR A 393 -36.24 10.81 -23.91
N ASN A 394 -37.36 10.16 -24.23
CA ASN A 394 -38.65 10.83 -24.42
C ASN A 394 -39.16 11.49 -23.13
N GLN A 395 -38.93 10.90 -21.95
CA GLN A 395 -39.26 11.51 -20.66
C GLN A 395 -38.45 12.79 -20.42
N ILE A 396 -37.15 12.78 -20.71
CA ILE A 396 -36.32 13.98 -20.59
C ILE A 396 -36.76 15.05 -21.59
N GLN A 397 -37.06 14.68 -22.84
CA GLN A 397 -37.56 15.64 -23.84
C GLN A 397 -38.91 16.25 -23.45
N ALA A 398 -39.79 15.48 -22.78
CA ALA A 398 -41.08 15.94 -22.28
C ALA A 398 -41.00 16.77 -20.99
N SER A 399 -39.86 16.75 -20.29
CA SER A 399 -39.65 17.47 -19.02
C SER A 399 -39.71 19.01 -19.18
N PRO A 400 -39.88 19.79 -18.10
CA PRO A 400 -39.87 21.25 -18.16
C PRO A 400 -38.46 21.86 -18.25
N LEU A 401 -37.40 21.06 -18.41
CA LEU A 401 -36.02 21.53 -18.56
C LEU A 401 -35.85 22.46 -19.78
N ALA A 402 -34.91 23.40 -19.68
CA ALA A 402 -34.54 24.23 -20.82
C ALA A 402 -33.89 23.38 -21.94
N GLN A 403 -34.05 23.76 -23.21
CA GLN A 403 -33.61 22.94 -24.34
C GLN A 403 -32.10 22.66 -24.34
N ASN A 404 -31.27 23.62 -23.91
CA ASN A 404 -29.82 23.43 -23.81
C ASN A 404 -29.47 22.34 -22.78
N ILE A 405 -30.16 22.28 -21.65
CA ILE A 405 -29.96 21.26 -20.60
C ILE A 405 -30.46 19.90 -21.09
N LYS A 406 -31.61 19.88 -21.78
CA LYS A 406 -32.10 18.65 -22.41
C LYS A 406 -31.07 18.10 -23.39
N ASN A 407 -30.47 18.95 -24.22
CA ASN A 407 -29.45 18.51 -25.16
C ASN A 407 -28.21 18.00 -24.41
N GLU A 408 -27.71 18.69 -23.39
CA GLU A 408 -26.57 18.23 -22.59
C GLU A 408 -26.82 16.84 -21.97
N ILE A 409 -28.01 16.60 -21.42
CA ILE A 409 -28.39 15.32 -20.80
C ILE A 409 -28.59 14.22 -21.84
N THR A 410 -29.12 14.55 -23.01
CA THR A 410 -29.51 13.57 -24.02
C THR A 410 -28.48 13.37 -25.12
N ASP A 411 -27.45 14.21 -25.23
CA ASP A 411 -26.32 14.01 -26.14
C ASP A 411 -25.38 12.90 -25.67
N ASP A 412 -25.39 12.62 -24.36
CA ASP A 412 -24.63 11.58 -23.68
C ASP A 412 -25.58 10.87 -22.66
N PRO A 413 -26.55 10.06 -23.12
CA PRO A 413 -27.53 9.41 -22.25
C PRO A 413 -26.91 8.59 -21.10
N SER A 414 -25.89 7.78 -21.37
CA SER A 414 -25.16 6.99 -20.38
C SER A 414 -24.20 7.82 -19.54
N ASN A 415 -23.81 9.02 -19.99
CA ASN A 415 -22.95 9.96 -19.26
C ASN A 415 -21.57 9.35 -18.91
N ASP A 416 -21.05 8.54 -19.82
CA ASP A 416 -19.82 7.76 -19.68
C ASP A 416 -18.78 8.09 -20.76
N ASN A 417 -18.96 9.21 -21.47
CA ASN A 417 -17.97 9.75 -22.41
C ASN A 417 -16.69 10.23 -21.71
N PHE A 418 -15.56 9.70 -22.15
CA PHE A 418 -14.23 10.06 -21.66
C PHE A 418 -13.74 11.42 -22.17
N VAL A 419 -13.00 12.14 -21.32
CA VAL A 419 -12.29 13.36 -21.71
C VAL A 419 -10.87 13.34 -21.16
N TYR A 420 -9.88 13.40 -22.05
CA TYR A 420 -8.48 13.49 -21.66
C TYR A 420 -8.17 14.84 -21.00
N PHE A 421 -7.36 14.85 -19.94
CA PHE A 421 -7.05 16.08 -19.18
C PHE A 421 -6.31 17.17 -19.99
N ARG A 422 -5.75 16.82 -21.15
CA ARG A 422 -5.15 17.74 -22.15
C ARG A 422 -5.88 17.76 -23.49
N ASP A 423 -7.15 17.41 -23.50
CA ASP A 423 -8.01 17.49 -24.68
C ASP A 423 -8.01 18.91 -25.26
N GLU A 424 -8.08 19.00 -26.59
CA GLU A 424 -8.04 20.26 -27.33
C GLU A 424 -9.16 21.23 -26.93
N ARG A 425 -10.28 20.72 -26.39
CA ARG A 425 -11.37 21.54 -25.86
C ARG A 425 -10.93 22.51 -24.76
N PHE A 426 -9.84 22.20 -24.06
CA PHE A 426 -9.31 23.05 -22.99
C PHE A 426 -8.30 24.11 -23.49
N ASN A 427 -7.92 24.06 -24.77
CA ASN A 427 -6.94 24.98 -25.34
C ASN A 427 -7.44 26.43 -25.28
N GLY A 428 -6.71 27.28 -24.53
CA GLY A 428 -7.04 28.70 -24.38
C GLY A 428 -8.11 29.02 -23.33
N LEU A 429 -8.68 28.01 -22.65
CA LEU A 429 -9.71 28.21 -21.62
C LEU A 429 -9.16 28.19 -20.19
N ASN A 430 -8.03 27.52 -19.93
CA ASN A 430 -7.41 27.33 -18.60
C ASN A 430 -8.45 26.99 -17.51
N PRO A 431 -9.20 25.89 -17.66
CA PRO A 431 -10.34 25.58 -16.79
C PRO A 431 -9.94 25.11 -15.37
N GLY A 432 -8.65 24.87 -15.11
CA GLY A 432 -8.14 24.34 -13.85
C GLY A 432 -8.15 22.81 -13.77
N LEU A 433 -7.46 22.28 -12.77
CA LEU A 433 -7.19 20.85 -12.63
C LEU A 433 -8.47 20.02 -12.44
N LEU A 434 -9.39 20.47 -11.56
CA LEU A 434 -10.60 19.71 -11.24
C LEU A 434 -11.49 19.51 -12.47
N GLU A 435 -11.61 20.53 -13.33
CA GLU A 435 -12.42 20.44 -14.54
C GLU A 435 -11.77 19.54 -15.60
N ARG A 436 -10.43 19.58 -15.72
CA ARG A 436 -9.70 18.71 -16.66
C ARG A 436 -9.85 17.22 -16.35
N TYR A 437 -9.95 16.86 -15.07
CA TYR A 437 -10.13 15.46 -14.65
C TYR A 437 -11.59 15.06 -14.43
N ARG A 438 -12.54 15.98 -14.60
CA ARG A 438 -13.95 15.77 -14.26
C ARG A 438 -14.61 14.57 -14.97
N ARG A 439 -14.16 14.24 -16.18
CA ARG A 439 -14.63 13.09 -16.99
C ARG A 439 -13.48 12.15 -17.38
N PHE A 440 -12.37 12.15 -16.63
CA PHE A 440 -11.21 11.34 -16.96
C PHE A 440 -11.40 9.85 -16.63
N ASN A 441 -12.33 9.52 -15.74
CA ASN A 441 -12.59 8.13 -15.32
C ASN A 441 -13.75 7.46 -16.07
N ASN A 442 -14.35 8.18 -17.01
CA ASN A 442 -15.41 7.71 -17.87
C ASN A 442 -14.86 6.70 -18.92
N GLN A 443 -15.71 5.81 -19.43
CA GLN A 443 -15.28 4.59 -20.11
C GLN A 443 -15.31 4.68 -21.63
N GLN A 444 -16.41 5.20 -22.22
CA GLN A 444 -16.50 5.33 -23.67
C GLN A 444 -15.40 6.25 -24.22
N GLY A 445 -14.50 5.67 -25.03
CA GLY A 445 -13.41 6.38 -25.70
C GLY A 445 -12.16 6.59 -24.83
N ASN A 446 -12.00 5.83 -23.75
CA ASN A 446 -10.87 5.98 -22.82
C ASN A 446 -9.58 5.28 -23.28
N SER A 447 -9.67 4.46 -24.33
CA SER A 447 -8.61 3.62 -24.88
C SER A 447 -8.39 3.85 -26.38
N PRO A 448 -8.31 5.09 -26.88
CA PRO A 448 -8.21 5.34 -28.31
C PRO A 448 -6.92 4.76 -28.89
N VAL A 449 -6.97 4.46 -30.19
CA VAL A 449 -5.79 4.05 -30.94
C VAL A 449 -4.75 5.17 -30.89
N ASN A 450 -3.49 4.79 -30.65
CA ASN A 450 -2.37 5.72 -30.62
C ASN A 450 -2.19 6.37 -32.00
N GLN A 451 -2.75 7.55 -32.18
CA GLN A 451 -2.47 8.40 -33.33
C GLN A 451 -1.08 8.95 -33.12
N SER A 452 -0.16 8.74 -34.08
CA SER A 452 1.28 9.06 -34.06
C SER A 452 1.68 10.53 -33.81
N SER A 453 0.82 11.32 -33.20
CA SER A 453 1.07 12.63 -32.62
C SER A 453 1.82 12.51 -31.28
N ASN A 454 2.38 13.61 -30.79
CA ASN A 454 3.14 13.64 -29.53
C ASN A 454 2.27 13.47 -28.26
N LEU A 455 0.95 13.40 -28.39
CA LEU A 455 0.01 13.22 -27.29
C LEU A 455 -0.92 12.05 -27.63
N ASN A 456 -0.84 10.97 -26.85
CA ASN A 456 -1.84 9.90 -26.92
C ASN A 456 -2.88 10.14 -25.82
N PRO A 457 -4.12 10.58 -26.16
CA PRO A 457 -5.15 10.91 -25.18
C PRO A 457 -5.84 9.65 -24.64
N SER A 458 -5.11 8.82 -23.90
CA SER A 458 -5.58 7.52 -23.40
C SER A 458 -5.51 7.48 -21.87
N ALA A 459 -6.50 6.90 -21.21
CA ALA A 459 -6.43 6.55 -19.79
C ALA A 459 -5.87 5.13 -19.58
N THR A 460 -6.27 4.20 -20.45
CA THR A 460 -5.84 2.80 -20.46
C THR A 460 -5.62 2.30 -21.88
N ASN A 461 -5.06 1.10 -22.03
CA ASN A 461 -4.96 0.37 -23.30
C ASN A 461 -5.71 -0.98 -23.23
N TYR A 462 -6.33 -1.27 -22.09
CA TYR A 462 -7.10 -2.48 -21.85
C TYR A 462 -8.59 -2.16 -22.02
N PRO A 463 -9.38 -3.07 -22.61
CA PRO A 463 -10.83 -2.92 -22.64
C PRO A 463 -11.41 -2.86 -21.23
N ASP A 464 -12.47 -2.06 -21.07
CA ASP A 464 -13.29 -2.08 -19.87
C ASP A 464 -14.06 -3.41 -19.78
N GLN A 465 -14.09 -3.99 -18.58
CA GLN A 465 -14.75 -5.27 -18.32
C GLN A 465 -15.18 -5.40 -16.84
N GLU A 466 -16.21 -6.20 -16.60
CA GLU A 466 -16.74 -6.54 -15.26
C GLU A 466 -16.07 -7.79 -14.66
N ASP A 467 -14.77 -7.95 -14.94
CA ASP A 467 -13.90 -8.98 -14.33
C ASP A 467 -12.65 -8.26 -13.82
N LEU A 468 -12.70 -7.85 -12.55
CA LEU A 468 -11.69 -7.00 -11.95
C LEU A 468 -10.51 -7.83 -11.46
N ASN A 469 -10.78 -9.04 -10.98
CA ASN A 469 -9.76 -9.95 -10.45
C ASN A 469 -9.08 -10.84 -11.51
N ARG A 470 -9.56 -10.77 -12.76
CA ARG A 470 -9.04 -11.49 -13.94
C ARG A 470 -9.13 -13.01 -13.83
N ASP A 471 -10.12 -13.51 -13.09
CA ASP A 471 -10.41 -14.94 -12.97
C ASP A 471 -11.31 -15.47 -14.11
N ARG A 472 -11.70 -14.59 -15.04
CA ARG A 472 -12.54 -14.87 -16.22
C ARG A 472 -13.97 -15.27 -15.86
N SER A 473 -14.44 -14.88 -14.69
CA SER A 473 -15.82 -15.03 -14.28
C SER A 473 -16.35 -13.74 -13.68
N LEU A 474 -17.66 -13.58 -13.68
CA LEU A 474 -18.34 -12.49 -12.99
C LEU A 474 -18.66 -12.93 -11.56
N ASN A 475 -18.15 -12.20 -10.56
CA ASN A 475 -18.55 -12.41 -9.18
C ASN A 475 -19.64 -11.42 -8.76
N GLU A 476 -20.86 -11.92 -8.54
CA GLU A 476 -22.00 -11.11 -8.09
C GLU A 476 -22.18 -11.12 -6.55
N ASN A 477 -21.32 -11.84 -5.82
CA ASN A 477 -21.51 -12.00 -4.38
C ASN A 477 -21.11 -10.74 -3.62
N GLU A 478 -22.02 -10.29 -2.75
CA GLU A 478 -21.81 -9.20 -1.80
C GLU A 478 -21.71 -9.79 -0.39
N SER A 479 -20.50 -9.83 0.14
CA SER A 479 -20.19 -10.32 1.48
C SER A 479 -18.97 -9.57 2.01
N TYR A 480 -19.19 -8.53 2.81
CA TYR A 480 -18.14 -7.57 3.17
C TYR A 480 -18.40 -6.93 4.53
N PHE A 481 -17.32 -6.42 5.13
CA PHE A 481 -17.37 -5.53 6.28
C PHE A 481 -17.45 -4.09 5.78
N ARG A 482 -18.36 -3.31 6.36
CA ARG A 482 -18.51 -1.88 6.05
C ARG A 482 -18.05 -1.03 7.22
N TYR A 483 -17.12 -0.12 6.93
CA TYR A 483 -16.61 0.88 7.87
C TYR A 483 -17.24 2.23 7.52
N LYS A 484 -17.94 2.82 8.48
CA LYS A 484 -18.60 4.10 8.36
C LYS A 484 -17.77 5.19 9.04
N ILE A 485 -17.32 6.18 8.29
CA ILE A 485 -16.53 7.31 8.78
C ILE A 485 -17.33 8.59 8.53
N HIS A 486 -18.10 9.01 9.53
CA HIS A 486 -18.88 10.25 9.45
C HIS A 486 -17.98 11.45 9.70
N LEU A 487 -17.81 12.31 8.70
CA LEU A 487 -16.94 13.49 8.78
C LEU A 487 -17.71 14.68 9.35
N ALA A 488 -18.01 14.62 10.65
CA ALA A 488 -18.62 15.74 11.36
C ALA A 488 -17.73 16.99 11.26
N LYS A 489 -18.30 18.13 10.86
CA LYS A 489 -17.57 19.40 10.77
C LYS A 489 -17.78 20.27 12.01
N THR A 490 -16.77 21.08 12.31
CA THR A 490 -16.82 22.12 13.34
C THR A 490 -16.08 23.36 12.84
N PHE A 491 -16.20 24.45 13.58
CA PHE A 491 -15.48 25.69 13.27
C PHE A 491 -14.27 25.83 14.20
N GLY A 492 -13.06 25.81 13.63
CA GLY A 492 -11.80 25.83 14.37
C GLY A 492 -10.76 26.70 13.67
N ASN A 493 -10.00 27.49 14.45
CA ASN A 493 -8.93 28.36 13.94
C ASN A 493 -9.33 29.27 12.76
N GLY A 494 -10.60 29.72 12.72
CA GLY A 494 -11.10 30.64 11.71
C GLY A 494 -11.54 29.99 10.39
N GLN A 495 -11.61 28.67 10.30
CA GLN A 495 -12.10 27.92 9.13
C GLN A 495 -12.98 26.72 9.55
N GLU A 496 -13.77 26.18 8.60
CA GLU A 496 -14.45 24.89 8.80
C GLU A 496 -13.42 23.75 8.74
N VAL A 497 -13.50 22.84 9.71
CA VAL A 497 -12.57 21.72 9.91
C VAL A 497 -13.32 20.47 10.34
N ILE A 498 -12.67 19.31 10.29
CA ILE A 498 -13.22 18.08 10.88
C ILE A 498 -13.22 18.20 12.41
N ASP A 499 -14.31 17.80 13.06
CA ASP A 499 -14.37 17.73 14.53
C ASP A 499 -13.63 16.49 15.05
N GLU A 500 -12.34 16.67 15.36
CA GLU A 500 -11.48 15.63 15.93
C GLU A 500 -11.98 15.11 17.29
N ASN A 501 -12.87 15.82 17.97
CA ASN A 501 -13.41 15.41 19.27
C ASN A 501 -14.77 14.72 19.15
N ALA A 502 -15.35 14.64 17.95
CA ALA A 502 -16.59 13.92 17.73
C ALA A 502 -16.42 12.44 18.15
N PRO A 503 -17.36 11.86 18.91
CA PRO A 503 -17.24 10.48 19.42
C PRO A 503 -16.90 9.44 18.34
N GLU A 504 -17.44 9.61 17.14
CA GLU A 504 -17.23 8.75 15.98
C GLU A 504 -15.87 8.90 15.28
N LEU A 505 -15.13 10.00 15.54
CA LEU A 505 -13.88 10.34 14.86
C LEU A 505 -12.66 10.32 15.77
N ARG A 506 -12.85 10.65 17.06
CA ARG A 506 -11.75 10.84 18.03
C ARG A 506 -10.81 9.65 18.13
N ASP A 507 -11.36 8.44 17.99
CA ASP A 507 -10.58 7.20 18.10
C ASP A 507 -10.02 6.74 16.74
N LEU A 508 -10.47 7.34 15.62
CA LEU A 508 -9.98 7.08 14.26
C LEU A 508 -8.88 8.07 13.83
N ILE A 509 -8.92 9.33 14.30
CA ILE A 509 -7.92 10.35 13.98
C ILE A 509 -6.77 10.24 14.99
N THR A 510 -5.61 9.80 14.50
CA THR A 510 -4.45 9.49 15.38
C THR A 510 -3.39 10.58 15.40
N ASN A 511 -3.36 11.44 14.39
CA ASN A 511 -2.44 12.55 14.25
C ASN A 511 -3.03 13.64 13.35
N THR A 512 -2.68 14.90 13.61
CA THR A 512 -3.09 16.07 12.83
C THR A 512 -1.89 16.97 12.62
N VAL A 513 -1.63 17.32 11.36
CA VAL A 513 -0.53 18.21 10.96
C VAL A 513 -1.12 19.47 10.35
N THR A 514 -0.73 20.62 10.88
CA THR A 514 -1.15 21.93 10.36
C THR A 514 0.07 22.72 9.92
N TYR A 515 0.05 23.23 8.70
CA TYR A 515 1.03 24.19 8.22
C TYR A 515 0.35 25.37 7.53
N SER A 516 1.00 26.53 7.56
CA SER A 516 0.47 27.76 6.98
C SER A 516 1.23 28.12 5.72
N GLU A 517 0.52 28.43 4.64
CA GLU A 517 1.13 28.92 3.41
C GLU A 517 0.20 29.92 2.72
N ASN A 518 0.78 31.02 2.20
CA ASN A 518 0.03 32.13 1.60
C ASN A 518 -1.09 32.68 2.50
N GLY A 519 -0.89 32.65 3.82
CA GLY A 519 -1.86 33.14 4.81
C GLY A 519 -3.06 32.22 5.03
N ARG A 520 -2.99 30.96 4.59
CA ARG A 520 -4.02 29.92 4.80
C ARG A 520 -3.41 28.72 5.52
N ASP A 521 -4.18 28.16 6.45
CA ASP A 521 -3.79 26.97 7.21
C ASP A 521 -4.32 25.71 6.54
N TYR A 522 -3.42 24.78 6.25
CA TYR A 522 -3.70 23.47 5.67
C TYR A 522 -3.65 22.44 6.79
N VAL A 523 -4.76 21.74 7.02
CA VAL A 523 -4.88 20.73 8.07
C VAL A 523 -4.96 19.35 7.43
N TRP A 524 -4.02 18.48 7.78
CA TRP A 524 -3.95 17.09 7.36
C TRP A 524 -4.25 16.17 8.52
N TYR A 525 -5.15 15.22 8.32
CA TYR A 525 -5.58 14.26 9.32
C TYR A 525 -5.10 12.86 8.96
N ARG A 526 -4.48 12.16 9.93
CA ARG A 526 -4.14 10.74 9.83
C ARG A 526 -5.29 9.91 10.38
N PHE A 527 -6.06 9.32 9.49
CA PHE A 527 -7.07 8.34 9.83
C PHE A 527 -6.46 6.95 9.92
N ARG A 528 -6.80 6.23 10.98
CA ARG A 528 -6.50 4.82 11.15
C ARG A 528 -7.78 4.12 11.54
N VAL A 529 -8.28 3.25 10.67
CA VAL A 529 -9.53 2.52 10.84
C VAL A 529 -9.20 1.06 11.14
N PRO A 530 -9.30 0.62 12.40
CA PRO A 530 -9.03 -0.77 12.77
C PRO A 530 -10.02 -1.71 12.08
N LEU A 531 -9.53 -2.86 11.59
CA LEU A 531 -10.41 -3.83 10.95
C LEU A 531 -11.41 -4.46 11.93
N ASP A 532 -11.06 -4.51 13.21
CA ASP A 532 -11.89 -5.03 14.30
C ASP A 532 -12.79 -3.96 14.95
N LEU A 533 -12.95 -2.78 14.33
CA LEU A 533 -13.85 -1.72 14.80
C LEU A 533 -15.22 -2.27 15.18
N GLN A 534 -15.69 -1.97 16.40
CA GLN A 534 -16.89 -2.57 16.98
C GLN A 534 -18.17 -2.19 16.22
N ASP A 535 -18.25 -0.95 15.73
CA ASP A 535 -19.42 -0.42 15.04
C ASP A 535 -19.43 -0.73 13.52
N ARG A 536 -18.50 -1.59 13.04
CA ARG A 536 -18.50 -2.01 11.63
C ARG A 536 -19.74 -2.87 11.35
N GLU A 537 -20.30 -2.70 10.16
CA GLU A 537 -21.42 -3.50 9.71
C GLU A 537 -20.92 -4.78 9.02
N LYS A 538 -21.66 -5.89 9.19
CA LYS A 538 -21.45 -7.14 8.47
C LYS A 538 -22.57 -7.33 7.47
N ILE A 539 -22.24 -7.32 6.18
CA ILE A 539 -23.20 -7.55 5.09
C ILE A 539 -22.88 -8.91 4.44
N GLY A 540 -23.92 -9.66 4.06
CA GLY A 540 -23.75 -10.89 3.28
C GLY A 540 -23.10 -12.07 4.02
N GLY A 541 -23.16 -12.08 5.36
CA GLY A 541 -22.74 -13.24 6.16
C GLY A 541 -21.22 -13.44 6.29
N ILE A 542 -20.40 -12.42 6.02
CA ILE A 542 -18.96 -12.48 6.26
C ILE A 542 -18.66 -12.63 7.77
N GLU A 543 -17.70 -13.48 8.11
CA GLU A 543 -17.33 -13.74 9.51
C GLU A 543 -15.89 -13.35 9.86
N ASP A 544 -14.96 -13.53 8.93
CA ASP A 544 -13.52 -13.32 9.13
C ASP A 544 -12.86 -12.61 7.95
N PHE A 545 -11.56 -12.30 8.08
CA PHE A 545 -10.79 -11.59 7.05
C PHE A 545 -9.86 -12.53 6.24
N ARG A 546 -10.19 -13.82 6.13
CA ARG A 546 -9.36 -14.78 5.37
C ARG A 546 -9.55 -14.70 3.86
N SER A 547 -10.65 -14.09 3.41
CA SER A 547 -10.99 -13.98 1.98
C SER A 547 -11.53 -12.58 1.66
N VAL A 548 -10.68 -11.57 1.78
CA VAL A 548 -10.95 -10.18 1.40
C VAL A 548 -10.40 -9.95 -0.01
N ARG A 549 -11.26 -9.94 -1.04
CA ARG A 549 -10.82 -9.85 -2.44
C ARG A 549 -10.87 -8.44 -3.01
N PHE A 550 -11.75 -7.60 -2.48
CA PHE A 550 -12.03 -6.27 -3.02
C PHE A 550 -12.09 -5.23 -1.91
N VAL A 551 -11.79 -4.00 -2.30
CA VAL A 551 -12.10 -2.80 -1.53
C VAL A 551 -12.99 -1.89 -2.38
N ARG A 552 -14.10 -1.43 -1.81
CA ARG A 552 -14.99 -0.41 -2.41
C ARG A 552 -15.05 0.79 -1.48
N MET A 553 -14.74 1.97 -2.00
CA MET A 553 -14.86 3.23 -1.28
C MET A 553 -15.97 4.07 -1.90
N PHE A 554 -16.85 4.61 -1.07
CA PHE A 554 -17.92 5.49 -1.55
C PHE A 554 -18.28 6.58 -0.55
N TRP A 555 -18.87 7.65 -1.06
CA TRP A 555 -19.26 8.84 -0.31
C TRP A 555 -20.76 9.05 -0.42
N LYS A 556 -21.38 9.43 0.70
CA LYS A 556 -22.82 9.78 0.76
C LYS A 556 -23.05 10.84 1.84
N GLY A 557 -24.06 11.70 1.65
CA GLY A 557 -24.43 12.76 2.61
C GLY A 557 -23.95 14.17 2.23
N PHE A 558 -23.01 14.29 1.31
CA PHE A 558 -22.46 15.58 0.89
C PHE A 558 -23.45 16.37 0.02
N THR A 559 -23.56 17.68 0.26
CA THR A 559 -24.49 18.58 -0.43
C THR A 559 -23.85 19.33 -1.60
N GLU A 560 -22.53 19.53 -1.55
CA GLU A 560 -21.75 20.28 -2.53
C GLU A 560 -20.51 19.51 -3.00
N ARG A 561 -19.85 19.99 -4.05
CA ARG A 561 -18.59 19.41 -4.55
C ARG A 561 -17.57 19.30 -3.42
N THR A 562 -17.01 18.12 -3.18
CA THR A 562 -16.00 17.91 -2.14
C THR A 562 -14.81 17.15 -2.71
N THR A 563 -13.59 17.61 -2.41
CA THR A 563 -12.35 16.96 -2.85
C THR A 563 -11.61 16.40 -1.64
N PHE A 564 -11.34 15.11 -1.67
CA PHE A 564 -10.54 14.37 -0.69
C PHE A 564 -9.17 14.11 -1.29
N ARG A 565 -8.14 14.70 -0.70
CA ARG A 565 -6.75 14.49 -1.12
C ARG A 565 -6.08 13.51 -0.19
N PHE A 566 -5.77 12.33 -0.69
CA PHE A 566 -5.09 11.29 0.06
C PHE A 566 -3.58 11.35 -0.20
N ALA A 567 -2.83 11.87 0.76
CA ALA A 567 -1.36 11.84 0.72
C ALA A 567 -0.84 10.40 0.74
N THR A 568 -1.49 9.56 1.55
CA THR A 568 -1.36 8.11 1.54
C THR A 568 -2.74 7.49 1.70
N LEU A 569 -2.92 6.27 1.21
CA LEU A 569 -4.08 5.40 1.45
C LEU A 569 -3.58 3.97 1.33
N GLU A 570 -3.54 3.25 2.45
CA GLU A 570 -2.76 2.02 2.58
C GLU A 570 -3.45 1.01 3.52
N LEU A 571 -3.18 -0.28 3.30
CA LEU A 571 -3.50 -1.32 4.27
C LEU A 571 -2.27 -1.53 5.16
N GLY A 572 -2.41 -1.25 6.45
CA GLY A 572 -1.32 -1.40 7.40
C GLY A 572 -1.23 -2.81 7.95
N ARG A 573 -0.05 -3.43 7.79
CA ARG A 573 0.30 -4.68 8.47
C ARG A 573 1.37 -4.46 9.51
N ASN A 574 1.29 -5.24 10.58
CA ASN A 574 2.28 -5.26 11.65
C ASN A 574 3.11 -6.56 11.56
N GLN A 575 4.38 -6.54 11.95
CA GLN A 575 5.15 -7.76 12.19
C GLN A 575 4.77 -8.39 13.53
N TRP A 576 4.41 -7.56 14.50
CA TRP A 576 3.96 -7.97 15.81
C TRP A 576 2.49 -8.38 15.76
N ARG A 577 2.17 -9.52 16.35
CA ARG A 577 0.80 -10.04 16.45
C ARG A 577 0.26 -9.83 17.85
N ARG A 578 -0.99 -9.39 17.93
CA ARG A 578 -1.73 -9.33 19.19
C ARG A 578 -1.93 -10.74 19.75
N TYR A 579 -1.72 -10.88 21.06
CA TYR A 579 -1.94 -12.13 21.77
C TYR A 579 -3.34 -12.12 22.39
N PHE A 580 -4.25 -12.90 21.81
CA PHE A 580 -5.67 -12.94 22.21
C PHE A 580 -5.99 -14.02 23.25
N GLN A 581 -5.01 -14.83 23.65
CA GLN A 581 -5.24 -15.90 24.61
C GLN A 581 -5.10 -15.37 26.04
N PRO A 582 -5.73 -16.02 27.03
CA PRO A 582 -5.51 -15.72 28.45
C PRO A 582 -4.02 -15.78 28.81
N LEU A 583 -3.56 -14.84 29.62
CA LEU A 583 -2.22 -14.88 30.19
C LEU A 583 -2.28 -15.66 31.53
N PRO A 584 -1.35 -16.59 31.78
CA PRO A 584 -1.33 -17.32 33.04
C PRO A 584 -0.94 -16.35 34.17
N ASN A 585 -1.79 -16.22 35.19
CA ASN A 585 -1.46 -15.43 36.36
C ASN A 585 -0.45 -16.20 37.23
N ILE A 586 0.80 -15.73 37.29
CA ILE A 586 1.81 -16.25 38.22
C ILE A 586 1.94 -15.24 39.37
N ASP A 587 0.99 -15.27 40.29
CA ASP A 587 1.14 -14.50 41.53
C ASP A 587 2.28 -15.11 42.37
N PRO A 588 3.31 -14.34 42.76
CA PRO A 588 4.37 -14.83 43.64
C PRO A 588 3.79 -15.14 45.03
N GLY A 589 3.29 -16.36 45.23
CA GLY A 589 2.75 -16.83 46.52
C GLY A 589 1.47 -17.66 46.45
N GLN A 590 0.80 -17.76 45.29
CA GLN A 590 -0.34 -18.67 45.10
C GLN A 590 0.02 -19.83 44.17
N SER A 591 -0.24 -21.06 44.62
CA SER A 591 0.07 -22.30 43.89
C SER A 591 -0.95 -22.65 42.80
N SER A 592 -1.94 -21.78 42.56
CA SER A 592 -2.97 -21.96 41.55
C SER A 592 -2.76 -20.97 40.41
N VAL A 593 -2.40 -21.49 39.24
CA VAL A 593 -2.51 -20.76 37.98
C VAL A 593 -4.00 -20.61 37.71
N CYS A 594 -4.55 -19.44 38.02
CA CYS A 594 -5.89 -19.07 37.57
C CYS A 594 -5.68 -18.28 36.27
N ASP A 595 -6.16 -18.82 35.14
CA ASP A 595 -6.20 -18.07 33.89
C ASP A 595 -7.13 -16.87 34.10
N VAL A 596 -6.59 -15.65 34.04
CA VAL A 596 -7.43 -14.45 33.87
C VAL A 596 -7.82 -14.42 32.40
N GLY A 597 -9.10 -14.69 32.13
CA GLY A 597 -9.63 -14.67 30.78
C GLY A 597 -9.36 -13.32 30.12
N PHE A 598 -8.88 -13.34 28.88
CA PHE A 598 -8.85 -12.14 28.03
C PHE A 598 -10.29 -11.65 27.86
N ASP A 599 -10.58 -10.41 28.24
CA ASP A 599 -11.84 -9.77 27.89
C ASP A 599 -11.70 -9.20 26.46
N PRO A 600 -12.41 -9.78 25.46
CA PRO A 600 -12.35 -9.29 24.09
C PRO A 600 -12.87 -7.86 23.92
N ASN A 601 -13.48 -7.28 24.96
CA ASN A 601 -13.97 -5.91 24.94
C ASN A 601 -12.91 -4.88 25.34
N VAL A 602 -11.72 -5.28 25.80
CA VAL A 602 -10.62 -4.35 26.10
C VAL A 602 -9.97 -3.91 24.79
N PRO A 603 -10.07 -2.63 24.38
CA PRO A 603 -9.44 -2.16 23.16
C PRO A 603 -7.91 -2.22 23.31
N PHE A 604 -7.28 -3.07 22.51
CA PHE A 604 -5.83 -3.22 22.45
C PHE A 604 -5.35 -3.16 21.00
N SER A 605 -4.50 -2.18 20.71
CA SER A 605 -3.88 -2.00 19.39
C SER A 605 -2.36 -1.94 19.50
N VAL A 606 -1.70 -2.50 18.49
CA VAL A 606 -0.25 -2.50 18.37
C VAL A 606 0.12 -1.76 17.09
N ASN A 607 0.87 -0.68 17.24
CA ASN A 607 1.15 0.27 16.18
C ASN A 607 2.65 0.57 16.13
N ALA A 608 3.09 1.32 15.12
CA ALA A 608 4.40 1.96 15.13
C ALA A 608 4.25 3.48 15.24
N VAL A 609 5.21 4.10 15.89
CA VAL A 609 5.43 5.55 15.87
C VAL A 609 6.81 5.81 15.31
N SER A 610 6.94 6.83 14.45
CA SER A 610 8.18 7.15 13.76
C SER A 610 8.53 8.63 13.83
N ILE A 611 9.81 8.95 13.65
CA ILE A 611 10.27 10.35 13.61
C ILE A 611 9.78 11.08 12.36
N GLU A 612 9.58 10.36 11.26
CA GLU A 612 9.10 10.95 10.00
C GLU A 612 7.60 11.28 10.06
N GLU A 613 6.77 10.41 10.64
CA GLU A 613 5.31 10.57 10.60
C GLU A 613 4.68 11.09 11.90
N ASN A 614 5.34 10.91 13.05
CA ASN A 614 4.76 11.20 14.37
C ASN A 614 5.53 12.29 15.14
N SER A 615 6.43 13.02 14.49
CA SER A 615 7.18 14.13 15.09
C SER A 615 6.34 15.37 15.40
N ALA A 616 5.19 15.53 14.76
CA ALA A 616 4.24 16.61 15.02
C ALA A 616 3.06 16.18 15.91
N ARG A 617 3.04 14.91 16.36
CA ARG A 617 1.93 14.36 17.14
C ARG A 617 1.76 15.09 18.47
N LEU A 618 0.51 15.38 18.85
CA LEU A 618 0.13 15.92 20.16
C LEU A 618 -0.61 14.87 21.00
N PRO A 619 -0.54 14.91 22.34
CA PRO A 619 0.25 15.86 23.16
C PRO A 619 1.75 15.50 23.26
N PHE A 620 2.12 14.28 22.88
CA PHE A 620 3.51 13.81 22.91
C PHE A 620 3.98 13.51 21.50
N ASN A 621 5.00 14.24 21.06
CA ASN A 621 5.65 14.00 19.79
C ASN A 621 6.70 12.89 19.92
N TYR A 622 6.90 12.14 18.84
CA TYR A 622 7.99 11.19 18.77
C TYR A 622 9.33 11.94 18.63
N THR A 623 10.28 11.61 19.50
CA THR A 623 11.64 12.14 19.46
C THR A 623 12.63 11.00 19.59
N ILE A 624 13.82 11.17 19.02
CA ILE A 624 14.85 10.13 19.03
C ILE A 624 15.21 9.80 20.49
N PRO A 625 15.19 8.52 20.90
CA PRO A 625 15.54 8.14 22.26
C PRO A 625 16.96 8.57 22.65
N PHE A 626 17.16 8.88 23.93
CA PHE A 626 18.45 9.35 24.41
C PHE A 626 19.58 8.34 24.14
N GLY A 627 20.62 8.77 23.42
CA GLY A 627 21.79 7.95 23.10
C GLY A 627 21.71 7.23 21.76
N ILE A 628 20.54 7.21 21.11
CA ILE A 628 20.35 6.71 19.75
C ILE A 628 20.66 7.83 18.75
N GLN A 629 21.20 7.45 17.60
CA GLN A 629 21.46 8.33 16.47
C GLN A 629 20.83 7.73 15.23
N LEU A 630 20.21 8.58 14.40
CA LEU A 630 19.64 8.15 13.13
C LEU A 630 20.72 7.49 12.27
N GLU A 631 20.34 6.38 11.66
CA GLU A 631 21.23 5.63 10.79
C GLU A 631 21.47 6.39 9.49
N GLN A 632 22.70 6.36 8.99
CA GLN A 632 23.02 6.93 7.68
C GLN A 632 22.77 5.89 6.59
N SER A 633 22.18 6.31 5.48
CA SER A 633 21.95 5.45 4.33
C SER A 633 23.26 4.88 3.79
N VAL A 634 23.30 3.56 3.59
CA VAL A 634 24.47 2.88 3.05
C VAL A 634 24.36 2.87 1.53
N GLY A 635 24.99 3.84 0.85
CA GLY A 635 24.94 3.90 -0.61
C GLY A 635 25.52 5.18 -1.21
N ALA A 636 24.97 5.58 -2.37
CA ALA A 636 25.41 6.76 -3.10
C ALA A 636 25.19 8.09 -2.34
N PHE A 637 24.33 8.08 -1.31
CA PHE A 637 23.94 9.26 -0.54
C PHE A 637 24.05 8.99 0.97
N SER A 638 25.28 8.95 1.47
CA SER A 638 25.58 8.69 2.89
C SER A 638 25.09 9.77 3.86
N ASP A 639 24.75 10.96 3.36
CA ASP A 639 24.30 12.08 4.19
C ASP A 639 22.81 11.99 4.54
N ILE A 640 22.08 11.03 3.97
CA ILE A 640 20.66 10.81 4.23
C ILE A 640 20.50 10.00 5.50
N LEU A 641 19.69 10.51 6.41
CA LEU A 641 19.30 9.83 7.63
C LEU A 641 18.06 8.96 7.36
N GLN A 642 18.13 7.71 7.80
CA GLN A 642 17.02 6.76 7.78
C GLN A 642 16.00 7.12 8.87
N ASN A 643 14.80 6.56 8.72
CA ASN A 643 13.74 6.66 9.71
C ASN A 643 14.17 6.01 11.05
N GLU A 644 13.46 6.37 12.12
CA GLU A 644 13.57 5.75 13.43
C GLU A 644 12.17 5.44 13.94
N GLN A 645 11.91 4.18 14.28
CA GLN A 645 10.60 3.71 14.71
C GLN A 645 10.59 3.08 16.09
N SER A 646 9.41 3.03 16.71
CA SER A 646 9.17 2.31 17.95
C SER A 646 7.75 1.75 17.98
N LEU A 647 7.56 0.69 18.76
CA LEU A 647 6.25 0.08 18.95
C LEU A 647 5.37 0.94 19.86
N ALA A 648 4.17 1.27 19.40
CA ALA A 648 3.15 1.95 20.18
C ALA A 648 2.01 0.99 20.52
N MET A 649 1.97 0.55 21.78
CA MET A 649 0.88 -0.25 22.32
C MET A 649 -0.14 0.66 23.00
N ASN A 650 -1.36 0.71 22.49
CA ASN A 650 -2.44 1.48 23.11
C ASN A 650 -3.40 0.52 23.80
N VAL A 651 -3.69 0.80 25.06
CA VAL A 651 -4.65 0.05 25.87
C VAL A 651 -5.59 1.01 26.59
N CYS A 652 -6.87 0.68 26.60
CA CYS A 652 -7.88 1.41 27.34
C CYS A 652 -8.66 0.47 28.27
N ALA A 653 -9.13 0.98 29.41
CA ALA A 653 -10.01 0.26 30.33
C ALA A 653 -9.48 -1.10 30.83
N LEU A 654 -8.17 -1.21 31.05
CA LEU A 654 -7.59 -2.42 31.66
C LEU A 654 -8.20 -2.64 33.05
N THR A 655 -8.85 -3.78 33.26
CA THR A 655 -9.41 -4.16 34.55
C THR A 655 -8.29 -4.65 35.47
N TYR A 656 -8.29 -4.16 36.71
CA TYR A 656 -7.34 -4.58 37.76
C TYR A 656 -7.72 -5.90 38.41
#